data_AF-A0A2M4CUH9-F1
#
_entry.id   AF-A0A2M4CUH9-F1
#
_cell.length_a   1.000
_cell.length_b   1.000
_cell.length_c   1.000
_cell.angle_alpha   90.00
_cell.angle_beta   90.00
_cell.angle_gamma   90.00
#
_symmetry.space_group_name_H-M   'P 1'
#
loop_
_entity.id
_entity.type
_entity.pdbx_description
1 polymer ?
#
loop_
_entity_poly.entity_id
_entity_poly.type
_entity_poly.pdbx_seq_one_letter_code
_entity_poly.pdbx_strand_id
1 'polypeptide(L)'
;MKVSESTAQLWSAASSPSASIENVYAATQQHSLVPSAGLVTTTTGSLRLHEHHQQHQQHSQRRAGGGAGETGVRGEGLATGLGAQQRPAYDRTIGPNGLQIDQNRQTSSATLAKPASGQADQRLSNHQPAPAGSADGTMGRGQSDSIIGSGGRGISKAASSGGACNVYGLASVNSAHVEGSISSKVISGNSSSSSGNSSHSRHSGNGSSSYSNGGAHLIGGFSGNGGSNGSSSWSQSVFSRCYLGKIRTILIVLVVFSVATVGFSQYFMDSSTFTSLMHREARPPAPQIHCRMLNGKGAIDGALAPDHRSEARLRIDPKVLVFVETTYTQLGKSIAELLVHNRIKYKLEVAGKSLPVLTNQDKGRYGVIVFENLDKYLNMDNWNRQLLDKYCRDYSVGIIGFVSPSEETLVGAQLRNFPLYVHTNLRLRDASLNPGSPVLRLTRAGDTAWGPLPGNDWAIFQHNHTGYEPLEWAQKNVMDYPTDGVAQPPLATVLQDHGQIDGIQRILFGSGLKFWLHRLLFLDSLSYLSHGQLSLSLERHILIDIDDIFVAEKGTRLKPDDVHALLATQNRIAEMVPGFRFNLGFSGKFFHHGTHEENLGEDMLLRNVAQFNWFSHMWNHQQPHLYDNLTQLMGDMMLNKEFAKEHGIPTDSGYSVSPHHSGVYPAHELLYIAWKKVWNIRVTSTEEYPHLRPARLRRAFIHRNIMVLPRQTCGLFTHTICINSYPGGREKLDESISGGELFQTIVYNPINIFMTHMSNYGNDRLALYTFESVFKFLRCWTNLKLTSVPPLQLGELYFKLHPEERDPIWGNPADDPKHAKIWAGSKRRTTLPKLLVLGPQKTGSTAFYTFLSMHPAVSSNLPNSDTFEEIQFFNGNNYYRGLEWYLDFFPLQPNDTDDKFMFEKSATYFDGELVPKRAHALLPKAQLVTILISPAKRAYSWYQHIKAHGDPIANNYSFYHVITATEAEPKALRDLRNRCLNPGKYAQHLERWLAYYPQQQLHIIDGEQLKSNPISVMMDLQRFLKLPPFDYSQHLRFDNKKGFYCQVVSDNHNKCLGKSKGRQYPPMDERSAKMLQKYYRIHNQALVKLLKKLGSRPIPQWLKEDLSVTP
;
A
#
# COMPACT_ATOMS: atom_id res chain seq x y z
N MET A 1 31.32 -1.39 30.03
CA MET A 1 31.25 -2.77 29.50
C MET A 1 29.89 -3.38 29.78
N LYS A 2 29.09 -3.61 28.73
CA LYS A 2 27.99 -4.58 28.58
C LYS A 2 27.24 -4.19 27.30
N VAL A 3 27.83 -4.52 26.15
CA VAL A 3 27.13 -4.48 24.86
C VAL A 3 26.29 -5.75 24.81
N SER A 4 25.00 -5.64 24.51
CA SER A 4 24.09 -6.79 24.47
C SER A 4 24.09 -7.45 23.09
N GLU A 5 24.36 -8.74 23.03
CA GLU A 5 24.47 -9.56 21.80
C GLU A 5 23.13 -9.80 21.07
N SER A 6 22.11 -8.98 21.34
CA SER A 6 20.75 -9.11 20.83
C SER A 6 20.56 -8.70 19.36
N THR A 7 21.57 -8.12 18.72
CA THR A 7 21.44 -7.54 17.37
C THR A 7 21.55 -8.57 16.24
N ALA A 8 22.24 -9.70 16.46
CA ALA A 8 22.63 -10.63 15.38
C ALA A 8 21.64 -11.78 15.10
N GLN A 9 20.95 -12.31 16.12
CA GLN A 9 20.28 -13.63 16.02
C GLN A 9 18.86 -13.64 15.43
N LEU A 10 18.25 -12.50 15.10
CA LEU A 10 16.83 -12.42 14.70
C LEU A 10 16.56 -12.31 13.18
N TRP A 11 17.59 -12.39 12.33
CA TRP A 11 17.47 -12.25 10.87
C TRP A 11 17.78 -13.53 10.07
N SER A 12 17.72 -14.71 10.69
CA SER A 12 17.57 -16.00 9.99
C SER A 12 16.12 -16.38 9.68
N ALA A 13 15.14 -15.71 10.30
CA ALA A 13 13.72 -16.09 10.28
C ALA A 13 12.79 -15.17 9.46
N ALA A 14 13.34 -14.16 8.76
CA ALA A 14 12.58 -13.21 7.92
C ALA A 14 13.15 -13.05 6.50
N SER A 15 14.09 -13.93 6.15
CA SER A 15 15.05 -13.86 5.05
C SER A 15 15.01 -15.08 4.12
N SER A 16 13.96 -15.90 4.20
CA SER A 16 13.73 -17.02 3.28
C SER A 16 13.34 -16.53 1.88
N PRO A 17 14.06 -16.91 0.80
CA PRO A 17 13.53 -16.78 -0.54
C PRO A 17 12.40 -17.80 -0.76
N SER A 18 11.38 -17.41 -1.53
CA SER A 18 10.35 -18.28 -2.12
C SER A 18 9.78 -19.40 -1.22
N ALA A 19 8.97 -19.03 -0.24
CA ALA A 19 7.86 -19.88 0.22
C ALA A 19 6.55 -19.33 -0.37
N SER A 20 5.80 -20.16 -1.09
CA SER A 20 4.47 -19.79 -1.59
C SER A 20 3.49 -19.64 -0.43
N ILE A 21 2.97 -18.43 -0.21
CA ILE A 21 1.87 -18.20 0.75
C ILE A 21 0.56 -18.64 0.09
N GLU A 22 0.41 -19.95 -0.04
CA GLU A 22 -0.90 -20.58 0.00
C GLU A 22 -1.28 -20.79 1.48
N ASN A 23 -2.58 -20.78 1.78
CA ASN A 23 -3.14 -21.19 3.07
C ASN A 23 -2.83 -20.37 4.34
N VAL A 24 -3.00 -19.03 4.31
CA VAL A 24 -3.34 -18.23 5.52
C VAL A 24 -4.56 -17.32 5.33
N TYR A 25 -5.59 -17.81 4.63
CA TYR A 25 -6.96 -17.22 4.63
C TYR A 25 -8.02 -18.30 4.29
N ALA A 26 -8.03 -19.41 5.02
CA ALA A 26 -8.87 -20.59 4.72
C ALA A 26 -9.49 -21.27 5.96
N ALA A 27 -10.18 -20.50 6.80
CA ALA A 27 -11.06 -20.98 7.87
C ALA A 27 -12.02 -19.83 8.30
N THR A 28 -13.30 -20.05 8.63
CA THR A 28 -14.14 -21.25 8.56
C THR A 28 -15.61 -20.83 8.44
N GLN A 29 -16.38 -21.49 7.56
CA GLN A 29 -17.84 -21.56 7.72
C GLN A 29 -18.44 -22.70 6.89
N GLN A 30 -18.75 -23.81 7.57
CA GLN A 30 -19.73 -24.78 7.07
C GLN A 30 -21.12 -24.16 7.23
N HIS A 31 -22.04 -24.38 6.28
CA HIS A 31 -23.26 -25.16 6.54
C HIS A 31 -24.19 -25.30 5.32
N SER A 32 -24.73 -26.51 5.19
CA SER A 32 -26.10 -26.81 4.73
C SER A 32 -26.57 -26.26 3.38
N LEU A 33 -26.38 -27.05 2.33
CA LEU A 33 -27.26 -27.05 1.15
C LEU A 33 -28.64 -27.64 1.52
N VAL A 34 -29.72 -26.96 1.16
CA VAL A 34 -31.05 -27.55 0.97
C VAL A 34 -31.66 -26.94 -0.30
N PRO A 35 -31.89 -27.71 -1.37
CA PRO A 35 -32.51 -27.20 -2.59
C PRO A 35 -34.04 -27.29 -2.53
N SER A 36 -34.73 -26.27 -3.03
CA SER A 36 -36.15 -26.34 -3.38
C SER A 36 -36.35 -25.91 -4.83
N ALA A 37 -36.77 -26.84 -5.69
CA ALA A 37 -37.14 -26.58 -7.07
C ALA A 37 -38.58 -26.03 -7.13
N GLY A 38 -38.88 -25.17 -8.12
CA GLY A 38 -40.20 -24.55 -8.26
C GLY A 38 -40.40 -23.93 -9.64
N LEU A 39 -41.20 -24.59 -10.46
CA LEU A 39 -41.53 -24.35 -11.87
C LEU A 39 -41.63 -22.88 -12.35
N VAL A 40 -41.00 -22.64 -13.51
CA VAL A 40 -41.66 -22.25 -14.77
C VAL A 40 -43.00 -21.51 -14.67
N THR A 41 -43.06 -20.30 -15.21
CA THR A 41 -44.11 -19.93 -16.17
C THR A 41 -43.67 -18.80 -17.10
N THR A 42 -43.95 -18.95 -18.39
CA THR A 42 -43.71 -17.94 -19.43
C THR A 42 -44.97 -17.13 -19.70
N THR A 43 -44.84 -15.82 -19.90
CA THR A 43 -45.82 -15.06 -20.69
C THR A 43 -45.14 -13.94 -21.47
N THR A 44 -45.32 -13.97 -22.78
CA THR A 44 -44.94 -12.88 -23.70
C THR A 44 -45.99 -11.78 -23.66
N GLY A 45 -45.57 -10.52 -23.81
CA GLY A 45 -46.45 -9.35 -23.73
C GLY A 45 -45.94 -8.20 -24.59
N SER A 46 -46.02 -8.35 -25.91
CA SER A 46 -45.71 -7.27 -26.85
C SER A 46 -46.90 -6.34 -26.97
N LEU A 47 -46.69 -5.04 -26.71
CA LEU A 47 -47.68 -3.99 -27.00
C LEU A 47 -46.98 -2.78 -27.62
N ARG A 48 -47.19 -2.60 -28.93
CA ARG A 48 -47.00 -1.32 -29.59
C ARG A 48 -48.14 -0.38 -29.18
N LEU A 49 -47.84 0.88 -28.92
CA LEU A 49 -48.83 1.95 -28.97
C LEU A 49 -48.30 3.07 -29.88
N HIS A 50 -49.02 3.30 -30.98
CA HIS A 50 -49.00 4.58 -31.67
C HIS A 50 -50.08 5.46 -31.04
N GLU A 51 -49.75 6.71 -30.74
CA GLU A 51 -50.73 7.81 -30.69
C GLU A 51 -50.21 8.99 -31.51
N HIS A 52 -51.12 9.74 -32.13
CA HIS A 52 -50.79 10.49 -33.34
C HIS A 52 -51.79 11.63 -33.63
N HIS A 53 -51.71 12.78 -32.92
CA HIS A 53 -52.49 14.01 -33.17
C HIS A 53 -51.76 15.22 -32.53
N GLN A 54 -51.87 16.48 -32.99
CA GLN A 54 -52.37 16.97 -34.28
C GLN A 54 -51.75 18.35 -34.65
N GLN A 55 -51.82 18.64 -35.96
CA GLN A 55 -51.49 19.83 -36.75
C GLN A 55 -51.47 21.23 -36.07
N HIS A 56 -50.59 22.10 -36.60
CA HIS A 56 -51.02 23.35 -37.23
C HIS A 56 -50.15 23.66 -38.48
N GLN A 57 -50.74 24.34 -39.47
CA GLN A 57 -50.10 24.82 -40.71
C GLN A 57 -49.65 26.30 -40.54
N GLN A 58 -48.95 27.02 -41.42
CA GLN A 58 -48.67 26.96 -42.88
C GLN A 58 -47.18 27.40 -43.13
N HIS A 59 -46.56 27.51 -44.33
CA HIS A 59 -47.03 27.75 -45.71
C HIS A 59 -46.01 27.23 -46.78
N SER A 60 -46.47 27.11 -48.04
CA SER A 60 -45.80 26.93 -49.38
C SER A 60 -44.29 27.24 -49.59
N GLN A 61 -43.54 26.69 -50.58
CA GLN A 61 -43.79 25.68 -51.65
C GLN A 61 -42.48 25.23 -52.37
N ARG A 62 -42.43 23.97 -52.89
CA ARG A 62 -41.94 23.42 -54.21
C ARG A 62 -40.68 24.03 -54.93
N ARG A 63 -39.87 23.29 -55.73
CA ARG A 63 -40.02 21.96 -56.40
C ARG A 63 -38.65 21.32 -56.80
N ALA A 64 -38.72 20.08 -57.35
CA ALA A 64 -37.65 19.23 -57.95
C ALA A 64 -36.79 19.90 -59.06
N GLY A 65 -35.68 19.34 -59.60
CA GLY A 65 -35.13 17.96 -59.58
C GLY A 65 -35.65 17.08 -60.74
N GLY A 66 -34.91 16.13 -61.34
CA GLY A 66 -33.50 15.69 -61.19
C GLY A 66 -33.26 14.33 -61.90
N GLY A 67 -32.03 13.99 -62.34
CA GLY A 67 -31.75 12.73 -63.07
C GLY A 67 -30.28 12.51 -63.49
N ALA A 68 -29.87 11.26 -63.69
CA ALA A 68 -28.50 10.81 -64.05
C ALA A 68 -28.42 10.31 -65.51
N GLY A 69 -27.22 10.01 -66.03
CA GLY A 69 -27.04 9.34 -67.34
C GLY A 69 -25.61 9.39 -67.91
N GLU A 70 -24.86 8.30 -67.77
CA GLU A 70 -23.45 8.12 -68.18
C GLU A 70 -23.22 7.94 -69.69
N THR A 71 -22.00 8.20 -70.18
CA THR A 71 -21.08 7.26 -70.89
C THR A 71 -19.91 8.02 -71.59
N GLY A 72 -18.81 7.34 -71.99
CA GLY A 72 -17.97 7.83 -73.11
C GLY A 72 -16.43 8.02 -72.97
N VAL A 73 -15.76 7.42 -71.98
CA VAL A 73 -14.28 7.31 -71.77
C VAL A 73 -13.31 7.72 -72.93
N ARG A 74 -12.32 8.60 -72.62
CA ARG A 74 -10.92 8.47 -73.11
C ARG A 74 -9.88 9.34 -72.39
N GLY A 75 -8.76 8.73 -71.96
CA GLY A 75 -7.42 9.33 -71.96
C GLY A 75 -6.89 10.08 -70.72
N GLU A 76 -5.89 9.48 -70.05
CA GLU A 76 -4.77 10.11 -69.30
C GLU A 76 -5.04 10.96 -68.03
N GLY A 77 -3.98 11.10 -67.20
CA GLY A 77 -3.94 11.96 -66.00
C GLY A 77 -3.88 11.21 -64.66
N LEU A 78 -2.87 11.51 -63.83
CA LEU A 78 -2.75 10.96 -62.47
C LEU A 78 -3.78 11.59 -61.51
N ALA A 79 -4.21 10.82 -60.51
CA ALA A 79 -5.34 11.17 -59.67
C ALA A 79 -5.07 12.29 -58.63
N THR A 80 -6.00 13.24 -58.63
CA THR A 80 -6.50 14.11 -57.55
C THR A 80 -6.56 13.46 -56.15
N GLY A 81 -6.66 14.21 -55.03
CA GLY A 81 -7.01 15.62 -54.84
C GLY A 81 -6.49 16.18 -53.49
N LEU A 82 -6.66 17.46 -53.10
CA LEU A 82 -7.88 18.30 -53.09
C LEU A 82 -9.02 17.65 -52.28
N GLY A 83 -9.60 18.27 -51.24
CA GLY A 83 -9.39 19.59 -50.61
C GLY A 83 -10.48 19.84 -49.53
N ALA A 84 -10.64 21.01 -48.89
CA ALA A 84 -9.88 22.27 -48.90
C ALA A 84 -10.31 23.17 -47.71
N GLN A 85 -9.58 24.28 -47.46
CA GLN A 85 -9.98 25.46 -46.64
C GLN A 85 -10.21 25.24 -45.12
N GLN A 86 -10.07 26.22 -44.20
CA GLN A 86 -9.35 27.51 -44.10
C GLN A 86 -9.05 27.70 -42.59
N ARG A 87 -7.81 27.97 -42.14
CA ARG A 87 -7.22 29.30 -41.84
C ARG A 87 -8.08 30.26 -40.98
N PRO A 88 -7.48 31.13 -40.13
CA PRO A 88 -6.04 31.43 -40.02
C PRO A 88 -5.41 31.18 -38.63
N ALA A 89 -4.09 31.11 -38.62
CA ALA A 89 -3.26 31.52 -37.48
C ALA A 89 -2.17 32.44 -38.01
N TYR A 90 -1.82 33.48 -37.24
CA TYR A 90 -0.63 34.30 -37.42
C TYR A 90 0.17 34.20 -36.12
N ASP A 91 1.43 33.78 -36.18
CA ASP A 91 2.51 34.75 -36.02
C ASP A 91 3.83 34.27 -36.66
N ARG A 92 4.61 35.23 -37.13
CA ARG A 92 5.91 35.21 -37.81
C ARG A 92 6.22 36.70 -38.07
N THR A 93 7.41 37.26 -37.84
CA THR A 93 8.77 36.67 -37.73
C THR A 93 9.79 37.77 -37.33
N ILE A 94 11.06 37.39 -37.14
CA ILE A 94 12.28 38.14 -37.54
C ILE A 94 12.61 39.48 -36.84
N GLY A 95 13.89 39.60 -36.47
CA GLY A 95 14.73 40.78 -36.75
C GLY A 95 16.02 40.30 -37.44
N PRO A 96 17.01 41.17 -37.74
CA PRO A 96 17.11 42.61 -37.48
C PRO A 96 17.48 43.44 -38.73
N ASN A 97 17.66 44.77 -38.58
CA ASN A 97 18.69 45.65 -39.21
C ASN A 97 18.27 47.14 -39.12
N GLY A 98 19.20 48.09 -39.33
CA GLY A 98 18.85 49.47 -39.72
C GLY A 98 19.48 50.62 -38.94
N LEU A 99 20.65 51.05 -39.39
CA LEU A 99 21.45 52.20 -38.94
C LEU A 99 20.81 53.60 -39.10
N GLN A 100 21.37 54.57 -38.35
CA GLN A 100 21.64 55.99 -38.70
C GLN A 100 20.60 57.14 -38.53
N ILE A 101 20.99 58.07 -37.65
CA ILE A 101 21.20 59.54 -37.87
C ILE A 101 20.09 60.58 -37.57
N ASP A 102 20.49 61.50 -36.66
CA ASP A 102 20.22 62.94 -36.52
C ASP A 102 19.02 63.62 -35.80
N GLN A 103 19.45 64.52 -34.90
CA GLN A 103 19.03 65.93 -34.68
C GLN A 103 17.95 66.38 -33.66
N ASN A 104 18.49 67.02 -32.61
CA ASN A 104 18.16 68.37 -32.10
C ASN A 104 16.89 68.67 -31.24
N ARG A 105 17.18 69.12 -29.99
CA ARG A 105 16.50 70.21 -29.23
C ARG A 105 15.05 69.91 -28.71
N GLN A 106 14.50 70.56 -27.67
CA GLN A 106 14.92 71.76 -26.91
C GLN A 106 14.37 71.83 -25.46
N THR A 107 15.14 72.40 -24.52
CA THR A 107 14.76 73.26 -23.35
C THR A 107 13.51 73.02 -22.46
N SER A 108 13.77 72.49 -21.24
CA SER A 108 13.62 73.15 -19.90
C SER A 108 12.34 73.87 -19.38
N SER A 109 11.91 73.40 -18.17
CA SER A 109 11.72 74.15 -16.89
C SER A 109 10.39 74.78 -16.41
N ALA A 110 10.20 74.67 -15.08
CA ALA A 110 9.52 75.57 -14.09
C ALA A 110 8.00 75.50 -13.80
N THR A 111 7.43 75.88 -12.62
CA THR A 111 7.81 75.89 -11.16
C THR A 111 6.55 76.21 -10.27
N LEU A 112 6.58 75.99 -8.93
CA LEU A 112 5.58 76.34 -7.86
C LEU A 112 4.34 75.40 -7.75
N ALA A 113 3.62 75.22 -6.62
CA ALA A 113 3.79 75.44 -5.15
C ALA A 113 2.92 74.37 -4.40
N LYS A 114 2.86 74.14 -3.07
CA LYS A 114 3.11 74.85 -1.78
C LYS A 114 2.09 75.93 -1.36
N PRO A 115 1.88 76.26 -0.05
CA PRO A 115 2.62 75.93 1.21
C PRO A 115 2.20 74.55 1.83
N ALA A 116 2.38 74.15 3.10
CA ALA A 116 2.91 74.74 4.36
C ALA A 116 3.57 73.62 5.25
N SER A 117 4.68 73.85 5.97
CA SER A 117 4.86 74.23 7.42
C SER A 117 4.56 73.14 8.47
N GLY A 118 5.45 72.77 9.41
CA GLY A 118 6.74 73.36 9.81
C GLY A 118 7.82 72.33 10.27
N GLN A 119 8.89 72.81 10.92
CA GLN A 119 10.14 72.06 11.17
C GLN A 119 10.55 72.00 12.67
N ALA A 120 11.56 71.15 12.92
CA ALA A 120 12.75 71.42 13.76
C ALA A 120 12.88 70.74 15.16
N ASP A 121 13.93 69.90 15.23
CA ASP A 121 15.03 69.92 16.23
C ASP A 121 14.93 69.46 17.70
N GLN A 122 16.14 69.05 18.14
CA GLN A 122 16.72 69.12 19.48
C GLN A 122 16.53 68.00 20.52
N ARG A 123 17.37 68.11 21.57
CA ARG A 123 17.74 67.10 22.57
C ARG A 123 17.02 67.34 23.91
N LEU A 124 17.12 66.33 24.79
CA LEU A 124 17.21 66.46 26.26
C LEU A 124 16.02 67.10 27.02
N SER A 125 15.30 66.22 27.73
CA SER A 125 14.98 66.30 29.17
C SER A 125 14.80 67.66 29.87
N ASN A 126 13.64 67.85 30.52
CA ASN A 126 13.42 68.43 31.87
C ASN A 126 11.91 68.42 32.17
N HIS A 127 11.40 68.43 33.41
CA HIS A 127 11.90 68.07 34.75
C HIS A 127 10.64 67.77 35.61
N GLN A 128 10.57 66.69 36.40
CA GLN A 128 10.70 66.68 37.89
C GLN A 128 9.51 67.35 38.66
N PRO A 129 9.38 67.25 40.01
CA PRO A 129 10.37 66.94 41.06
C PRO A 129 10.28 65.55 41.71
N ALA A 130 11.37 65.16 42.37
CA ALA A 130 11.40 64.13 43.41
C ALA A 130 11.13 64.79 44.80
N PRO A 131 11.14 64.05 45.94
CA PRO A 131 12.42 63.72 46.58
C PRO A 131 12.46 62.37 47.34
N ALA A 132 13.63 62.06 47.90
CA ALA A 132 13.95 60.95 48.82
C ALA A 132 13.87 59.51 48.26
N GLY A 133 14.69 58.57 48.70
CA GLY A 133 15.86 58.68 49.61
C GLY A 133 16.46 57.32 49.96
N SER A 134 17.65 57.32 50.58
CA SER A 134 18.30 56.25 51.40
C SER A 134 17.77 54.81 51.26
N ALA A 135 18.54 53.80 50.84
CA ALA A 135 19.90 53.43 51.29
C ALA A 135 20.01 53.21 52.81
N ASP A 136 19.56 52.05 53.29
CA ASP A 136 20.11 51.28 54.42
C ASP A 136 19.42 49.88 54.47
N GLY A 137 19.91 48.88 55.20
CA GLY A 137 21.14 48.84 56.00
C GLY A 137 21.11 47.75 57.08
N THR A 138 22.10 46.86 57.07
CA THR A 138 22.65 46.10 58.21
C THR A 138 21.77 45.37 59.25
N MET A 139 22.01 44.05 59.33
CA MET A 139 22.34 43.27 60.56
C MET A 139 21.30 42.94 61.66
N GLY A 140 21.04 41.63 61.77
CA GLY A 140 20.87 40.85 63.02
C GLY A 140 21.19 39.38 62.69
N ARG A 141 22.18 38.70 63.31
CA ARG A 141 22.18 38.08 64.66
C ARG A 141 20.98 37.13 64.86
N GLY A 142 21.11 35.87 65.30
CA GLY A 142 22.24 35.09 65.82
C GLY A 142 22.62 33.86 64.97
N GLN A 143 23.32 32.82 65.45
CA GLN A 143 23.19 32.12 66.74
C GLN A 143 21.75 31.62 66.99
N SER A 144 21.50 30.36 67.34
CA SER A 144 22.42 29.24 67.61
C SER A 144 21.70 27.88 67.49
N ASP A 145 22.43 26.82 67.87
CA ASP A 145 21.95 25.47 68.20
C ASP A 145 21.55 24.54 67.05
N SER A 146 22.16 23.37 66.85
CA SER A 146 22.76 22.35 67.75
C SER A 146 21.75 21.36 68.36
N ILE A 147 22.28 20.22 68.82
CA ILE A 147 21.61 19.06 69.45
C ILE A 147 21.10 17.94 68.50
N ILE A 148 21.89 16.85 68.50
CA ILE A 148 21.54 15.41 68.64
C ILE A 148 20.32 14.87 67.83
N GLY A 149 20.41 13.79 67.04
CA GLY A 149 21.46 12.79 66.85
C GLY A 149 21.05 11.38 67.34
N SER A 150 21.52 10.32 66.67
CA SER A 150 21.19 8.88 66.93
C SER A 150 19.69 8.49 66.87
N GLY A 151 19.28 7.29 66.49
CA GLY A 151 20.04 6.07 66.16
C GLY A 151 19.49 4.86 66.94
N GLY A 152 18.91 3.88 66.23
CA GLY A 152 18.43 2.62 66.79
C GLY A 152 17.73 1.81 65.68
N ARG A 153 18.24 0.66 65.19
CA ARG A 153 18.46 -0.63 65.88
C ARG A 153 17.15 -1.16 66.51
N GLY A 154 16.23 -1.72 65.74
CA GLY A 154 16.35 -3.09 65.20
C GLY A 154 15.59 -4.08 66.11
N ILE A 155 15.67 -5.40 65.80
CA ILE A 155 15.13 -6.53 66.62
C ILE A 155 13.58 -6.61 66.67
N SER A 156 12.92 -7.77 66.55
CA SER A 156 13.21 -9.02 65.83
C SER A 156 11.98 -9.96 65.81
N LYS A 157 11.87 -10.81 64.76
CA LYS A 157 11.24 -12.16 64.77
C LYS A 157 9.72 -12.28 65.09
N ALA A 158 9.23 -13.50 64.80
CA ALA A 158 7.89 -14.07 65.01
C ALA A 158 6.76 -13.42 64.17
N ALA A 159 5.99 -14.12 63.34
CA ALA A 159 5.26 -15.41 63.47
C ALA A 159 3.95 -15.27 64.27
N SER A 160 2.82 -15.87 63.86
CA SER A 160 2.51 -16.64 62.63
C SER A 160 1.00 -16.86 62.48
N SER A 161 0.57 -17.37 61.32
CA SER A 161 -0.56 -18.32 61.14
C SER A 161 -1.86 -18.13 61.95
N GLY A 162 -2.94 -17.73 61.28
CA GLY A 162 -4.31 -17.88 61.78
C GLY A 162 -5.34 -17.71 60.66
N GLY A 163 -6.30 -18.63 60.55
CA GLY A 163 -7.36 -18.59 59.53
C GLY A 163 -8.43 -19.67 59.75
N ALA A 164 -9.29 -19.86 58.74
CA ALA A 164 -10.40 -20.83 58.63
C ALA A 164 -11.72 -20.49 59.37
N CYS A 165 -12.71 -21.40 59.18
CA CYS A 165 -14.15 -21.35 59.56
C CYS A 165 -15.00 -20.37 58.72
N ASN A 166 -16.17 -20.71 58.15
CA ASN A 166 -16.94 -21.98 58.00
C ASN A 166 -17.64 -21.97 56.59
N VAL A 167 -17.94 -23.04 55.85
CA VAL A 167 -18.43 -24.44 56.06
C VAL A 167 -19.97 -24.58 55.92
N TYR A 168 -20.42 -25.75 55.40
CA TYR A 168 -21.79 -26.20 54.99
C TYR A 168 -22.29 -25.75 53.60
N GLY A 169 -22.98 -26.57 52.79
CA GLY A 169 -23.31 -28.01 52.93
C GLY A 169 -24.13 -28.63 51.76
N LEU A 170 -24.18 -29.97 51.73
CA LEU A 170 -25.00 -30.98 51.00
C LEU A 170 -26.27 -30.56 50.19
N ALA A 171 -26.82 -31.34 49.23
CA ALA A 171 -26.37 -32.49 48.39
C ALA A 171 -27.51 -32.96 47.42
N SER A 172 -27.19 -33.86 46.47
CA SER A 172 -28.10 -34.76 45.70
C SER A 172 -28.97 -34.18 44.56
N VAL A 173 -28.95 -34.81 43.37
CA VAL A 173 -30.03 -35.66 42.81
C VAL A 173 -29.69 -36.18 41.38
N ASN A 174 -29.68 -37.50 41.24
CA ASN A 174 -29.94 -38.40 40.09
C ASN A 174 -29.69 -38.05 38.59
N SER A 175 -29.12 -39.07 37.92
CA SER A 175 -29.48 -39.60 36.59
C SER A 175 -29.04 -38.90 35.28
N ALA A 176 -28.92 -39.61 34.14
CA ALA A 176 -28.62 -41.03 33.82
C ALA A 176 -28.55 -41.19 32.27
N HIS A 177 -28.17 -42.39 31.79
CA HIS A 177 -28.16 -42.83 30.37
C HIS A 177 -27.10 -42.12 29.49
N VAL A 178 -26.06 -42.77 28.96
CA VAL A 178 -25.75 -44.21 28.75
C VAL A 178 -26.73 -44.92 27.82
N GLU A 179 -26.26 -45.20 26.60
CA GLU A 179 -26.42 -46.51 25.96
C GLU A 179 -25.27 -46.75 24.96
N GLY A 180 -25.06 -48.00 24.52
CA GLY A 180 -24.06 -48.31 23.51
C GLY A 180 -23.85 -49.80 23.22
N SER A 181 -23.13 -50.07 22.12
CA SER A 181 -22.68 -51.38 21.61
C SER A 181 -23.73 -52.32 20.97
N ILE A 182 -23.23 -53.46 20.44
CA ILE A 182 -23.89 -54.55 19.70
C ILE A 182 -24.00 -54.27 18.17
N SER A 183 -23.15 -54.87 17.32
CA SER A 183 -23.18 -56.24 16.75
C SER A 183 -24.39 -56.53 15.85
N SER A 184 -24.29 -57.25 14.71
CA SER A 184 -23.16 -57.87 13.99
C SER A 184 -23.60 -58.32 12.57
N LYS A 185 -22.64 -58.54 11.64
CA LYS A 185 -22.54 -59.61 10.60
C LYS A 185 -21.40 -59.26 9.60
N VAL A 186 -20.49 -60.11 9.10
CA VAL A 186 -20.34 -61.59 8.85
C VAL A 186 -20.45 -61.93 7.36
N ILE A 187 -19.52 -62.80 6.86
CA ILE A 187 -19.39 -63.34 5.47
C ILE A 187 -18.96 -62.28 4.42
N SER A 188 -18.06 -62.50 3.45
CA SER A 188 -17.00 -63.49 3.11
C SER A 188 -16.13 -62.87 1.98
N GLY A 189 -14.98 -63.38 1.48
CA GLY A 189 -14.12 -64.53 1.82
C GLY A 189 -13.15 -64.86 0.65
N ASN A 190 -12.04 -65.55 0.93
CA ASN A 190 -11.10 -66.27 0.03
C ASN A 190 -10.70 -65.69 -1.36
N SER A 191 -9.41 -65.36 -1.53
CA SER A 191 -8.42 -66.21 -2.25
C SER A 191 -7.03 -65.53 -2.29
N SER A 192 -5.83 -66.11 -2.15
CA SER A 192 -5.26 -67.49 -2.07
C SER A 192 -4.41 -67.95 -3.28
N SER A 193 -3.11 -67.60 -3.28
CA SER A 193 -1.95 -68.42 -3.72
C SER A 193 -0.69 -67.54 -3.83
N SER A 194 0.57 -67.90 -3.50
CA SER A 194 1.29 -69.12 -3.09
C SER A 194 2.20 -69.80 -4.13
N SER A 195 3.39 -69.24 -4.36
CA SER A 195 4.61 -69.91 -4.90
C SER A 195 5.84 -69.00 -4.70
N GLY A 196 7.10 -69.48 -4.66
CA GLY A 196 7.53 -70.89 -4.72
C GLY A 196 9.05 -71.17 -4.74
N ASN A 197 9.79 -70.81 -3.67
CA ASN A 197 10.98 -71.52 -3.16
C ASN A 197 12.32 -71.59 -3.97
N SER A 198 13.41 -71.96 -3.26
CA SER A 198 14.77 -72.32 -3.75
C SER A 198 15.69 -71.17 -4.22
N SER A 199 17.03 -71.19 -4.06
CA SER A 199 17.95 -72.22 -3.51
C SER A 199 19.22 -71.62 -2.82
N HIS A 200 20.05 -72.47 -2.22
CA HIS A 200 21.28 -72.15 -1.45
C HIS A 200 22.44 -71.56 -2.34
N SER A 201 23.52 -70.95 -1.83
CA SER A 201 24.40 -71.48 -0.77
C SER A 201 25.58 -70.58 -0.32
N ARG A 202 26.02 -70.79 0.94
CA ARG A 202 27.41 -70.62 1.48
C ARG A 202 28.01 -69.19 1.54
N HIS A 203 28.90 -68.84 2.49
CA HIS A 203 29.45 -69.56 3.65
C HIS A 203 29.89 -68.60 4.78
N SER A 204 29.71 -69.02 6.04
CA SER A 204 30.55 -68.78 7.24
C SER A 204 30.86 -67.33 7.72
N GLY A 205 30.96 -67.05 9.03
CA GLY A 205 30.63 -67.88 10.20
C GLY A 205 31.50 -67.60 11.44
N ASN A 206 30.86 -67.50 12.62
CA ASN A 206 31.42 -67.38 13.98
C ASN A 206 32.20 -66.08 14.30
N GLY A 207 32.26 -65.60 15.54
CA GLY A 207 31.92 -66.23 16.84
C GLY A 207 33.19 -66.49 17.66
N SER A 208 33.19 -66.57 19.00
CA SER A 208 32.10 -66.86 19.95
C SER A 208 32.46 -66.30 21.35
N SER A 209 31.51 -65.79 22.16
CA SER A 209 30.91 -66.45 23.37
C SER A 209 31.79 -66.41 24.65
N SER A 210 31.34 -66.68 25.89
CA SER A 210 30.10 -67.27 26.43
C SER A 210 29.77 -66.81 27.88
N TYR A 211 28.54 -67.06 28.35
CA TYR A 211 28.12 -67.27 29.76
C TYR A 211 28.16 -66.09 30.78
N SER A 212 27.31 -66.01 31.82
CA SER A 212 26.02 -66.68 32.14
C SER A 212 25.26 -65.99 33.31
N ASN A 213 23.96 -66.31 33.44
CA ASN A 213 23.07 -66.12 34.61
C ASN A 213 22.68 -64.70 35.10
N GLY A 214 21.38 -64.51 35.40
CA GLY A 214 20.93 -63.60 36.47
C GLY A 214 19.73 -62.67 36.19
N GLY A 215 18.50 -63.12 36.53
CA GLY A 215 17.36 -62.23 36.81
C GLY A 215 16.50 -61.75 35.62
N ALA A 216 15.19 -61.60 35.86
CA ALA A 216 14.18 -61.08 34.93
C ALA A 216 13.18 -60.15 35.68
N HIS A 217 12.20 -59.56 34.96
CA HIS A 217 11.18 -58.54 35.36
C HIS A 217 11.52 -57.08 34.94
N LEU A 218 10.61 -56.18 34.51
CA LEU A 218 9.16 -56.14 34.17
C LEU A 218 8.96 -55.07 33.04
N ILE A 219 7.91 -55.03 32.20
CA ILE A 219 6.54 -54.46 32.40
C ILE A 219 6.54 -53.09 33.15
N GLY A 220 5.72 -52.08 32.84
CA GLY A 220 4.68 -51.98 31.80
C GLY A 220 3.37 -51.35 32.31
N GLY A 221 3.42 -50.08 32.76
CA GLY A 221 2.24 -49.23 33.01
C GLY A 221 1.68 -49.18 34.45
N PHE A 222 0.69 -48.29 34.61
CA PHE A 222 -0.26 -48.10 35.71
C PHE A 222 0.13 -47.46 37.07
N SER A 223 -0.88 -46.75 37.59
CA SER A 223 -1.20 -46.24 38.95
C SER A 223 -0.55 -46.98 40.13
N GLY A 224 -0.25 -46.38 41.29
CA GLY A 224 -0.96 -45.32 42.03
C GLY A 224 -1.33 -45.82 43.45
N ASN A 225 -1.66 -44.90 44.38
CA ASN A 225 -2.13 -45.12 45.77
C ASN A 225 -1.20 -45.81 46.80
N GLY A 226 -1.34 -45.41 48.08
CA GLY A 226 -1.31 -46.43 49.14
C GLY A 226 -0.96 -46.11 50.61
N GLY A 227 -1.03 -44.86 51.12
CA GLY A 227 -0.88 -44.61 52.58
C GLY A 227 0.53 -44.88 53.16
N SER A 228 0.74 -44.91 54.48
CA SER A 228 -0.06 -44.35 55.60
C SER A 228 0.78 -44.32 56.90
N ASN A 229 0.63 -43.25 57.70
CA ASN A 229 1.14 -43.08 59.08
C ASN A 229 2.68 -43.17 59.29
N GLY A 230 3.21 -42.52 60.34
CA GLY A 230 4.65 -42.54 60.64
C GLY A 230 5.17 -41.30 61.37
N SER A 231 4.73 -41.11 62.62
CA SER A 231 5.12 -40.00 63.50
C SER A 231 6.62 -39.98 63.87
N SER A 232 7.14 -38.77 64.14
CA SER A 232 8.41 -38.49 64.87
C SER A 232 9.72 -38.84 64.12
N SER A 233 10.91 -38.36 64.49
CA SER A 233 11.29 -37.33 65.47
C SER A 233 12.58 -36.61 65.02
N TRP A 234 13.01 -35.60 65.78
CA TRP A 234 14.25 -34.86 65.61
C TRP A 234 15.51 -35.75 65.63
N SER A 235 16.45 -35.52 64.70
CA SER A 235 17.74 -34.85 65.03
C SER A 235 18.71 -34.84 63.84
N GLN A 236 19.29 -33.67 63.54
CA GLN A 236 20.49 -33.56 62.70
C GLN A 236 21.73 -33.38 63.59
N SER A 237 22.84 -34.05 63.27
CA SER A 237 24.20 -33.47 63.32
C SER A 237 25.24 -34.40 62.67
N VAL A 238 26.47 -33.89 62.52
CA VAL A 238 27.71 -34.65 62.20
C VAL A 238 27.81 -35.35 60.82
N PHE A 239 27.53 -34.65 59.71
CA PHE A 239 28.09 -35.05 58.38
C PHE A 239 28.55 -33.91 57.44
N SER A 240 28.39 -32.63 57.83
CA SER A 240 28.47 -31.49 56.90
C SER A 240 29.88 -30.91 56.61
N ARG A 241 30.98 -31.50 57.12
CA ARG A 241 32.34 -30.91 56.99
C ARG A 241 33.23 -31.45 55.86
N CYS A 242 32.97 -32.64 55.31
CA CYS A 242 33.83 -33.21 54.26
C CYS A 242 33.42 -32.83 52.81
N TYR A 243 32.18 -32.36 52.59
CA TYR A 243 31.66 -32.15 51.24
C TYR A 243 32.00 -30.77 50.63
N LEU A 244 32.12 -29.71 51.44
CA LEU A 244 32.37 -28.34 50.94
C LEU A 244 33.74 -28.18 50.25
N GLY A 245 34.75 -28.97 50.65
CA GLY A 245 36.09 -28.89 50.06
C GLY A 245 36.10 -29.24 48.57
N LYS A 246 35.52 -30.39 48.21
CA LYS A 246 35.49 -30.86 46.81
C LYS A 246 34.67 -29.94 45.90
N ILE A 247 33.56 -29.39 46.39
CA ILE A 247 32.71 -28.44 45.63
C ILE A 247 33.48 -27.15 45.32
N ARG A 248 34.27 -26.62 46.26
CA ARG A 248 35.14 -25.45 45.99
C ARG A 248 36.18 -25.74 44.91
N THR A 249 36.85 -26.90 44.95
CA THR A 249 37.84 -27.26 43.92
C THR A 249 37.19 -27.38 42.53
N ILE A 250 36.01 -28.00 42.44
CA ILE A 250 35.26 -28.13 41.17
C ILE A 250 34.84 -26.76 40.63
N LEU A 251 34.37 -25.84 41.49
CA LEU A 251 34.04 -24.47 41.09
C LEU A 251 35.28 -23.69 40.61
N ILE A 252 36.43 -23.84 41.28
CA ILE A 252 37.68 -23.20 40.85
C ILE A 252 38.13 -23.76 39.49
N VAL A 253 38.08 -25.08 39.30
CA VAL A 253 38.41 -25.71 38.01
C VAL A 253 37.45 -25.24 36.91
N LEU A 254 36.14 -25.16 37.17
CA LEU A 254 35.17 -24.62 36.21
C LEU A 254 35.47 -23.15 35.86
N VAL A 255 35.74 -22.29 36.85
CA VAL A 255 36.09 -20.88 36.59
C VAL A 255 37.39 -20.76 35.80
N VAL A 256 38.43 -21.53 36.14
CA VAL A 256 39.70 -21.56 35.39
C VAL A 256 39.46 -22.07 33.96
N PHE A 257 38.64 -23.10 33.76
CA PHE A 257 38.31 -23.62 32.43
C PHE A 257 37.46 -22.63 31.61
N SER A 258 36.53 -21.91 32.23
CA SER A 258 35.77 -20.83 31.60
C SER A 258 36.68 -19.65 31.22
N VAL A 259 37.59 -19.22 32.10
CA VAL A 259 38.55 -18.15 31.81
C VAL A 259 39.56 -18.59 30.75
N ALA A 260 40.01 -19.84 30.76
CA ALA A 260 40.87 -20.41 29.72
C ALA A 260 40.13 -20.52 28.38
N THR A 261 38.85 -20.91 28.37
CA THR A 261 38.02 -20.98 27.15
C THR A 261 37.75 -19.58 26.61
N VAL A 262 37.38 -18.61 27.45
CA VAL A 262 37.23 -17.20 27.04
C VAL A 262 38.56 -16.64 26.54
N GLY A 263 39.69 -16.90 27.22
CA GLY A 263 41.02 -16.46 26.77
C GLY A 263 41.46 -17.11 25.46
N PHE A 264 41.14 -18.39 25.25
CA PHE A 264 41.42 -19.13 24.02
C PHE A 264 40.51 -18.67 22.87
N SER A 265 39.22 -18.40 23.13
CA SER A 265 38.30 -17.78 22.17
C SER A 265 38.71 -16.35 21.82
N GLN A 266 39.10 -15.54 22.80
CA GLN A 266 39.65 -14.20 22.61
C GLN A 266 40.89 -14.27 21.72
N TYR A 267 41.84 -15.17 22.02
CA TYR A 267 43.01 -15.44 21.20
C TYR A 267 42.67 -15.96 19.79
N PHE A 268 41.61 -16.75 19.61
CA PHE A 268 41.12 -17.20 18.29
C PHE A 268 40.33 -16.13 17.52
N MET A 269 39.86 -15.08 18.17
CA MET A 269 39.21 -13.92 17.55
C MET A 269 40.21 -12.80 17.22
N ASP A 270 41.21 -12.59 18.08
CA ASP A 270 42.30 -11.62 17.88
C ASP A 270 43.41 -12.15 16.96
N SER A 271 43.61 -13.48 16.87
CA SER A 271 44.46 -14.08 15.82
C SER A 271 43.71 -14.10 14.48
N SER A 272 44.40 -13.66 13.41
CA SER A 272 43.85 -13.40 12.08
C SER A 272 43.31 -14.62 11.30
N THR A 273 43.18 -15.77 11.97
CA THR A 273 42.77 -17.05 11.41
C THR A 273 41.30 -17.05 10.99
N PHE A 274 40.42 -16.40 11.75
CA PHE A 274 38.98 -16.32 11.39
C PHE A 274 38.71 -15.30 10.28
N THR A 275 39.51 -14.24 10.18
CA THR A 275 39.45 -13.29 9.05
C THR A 275 39.87 -13.95 7.73
N SER A 276 40.75 -14.96 7.79
CA SER A 276 41.19 -15.77 6.64
C SER A 276 40.09 -16.69 6.05
N LEU A 277 39.01 -16.94 6.79
CA LEU A 277 37.87 -17.74 6.33
C LEU A 277 36.95 -16.98 5.37
N MET A 278 37.03 -15.64 5.29
CA MET A 278 36.47 -14.90 4.16
C MET A 278 37.44 -14.97 2.98
N HIS A 279 37.40 -16.09 2.25
CA HIS A 279 38.03 -16.22 0.94
C HIS A 279 37.34 -15.26 -0.06
N ARG A 280 37.88 -14.04 -0.17
CA ARG A 280 37.64 -13.12 -1.29
C ARG A 280 37.97 -13.85 -2.58
N GLU A 281 37.07 -13.88 -3.56
CA GLU A 281 37.44 -14.43 -4.87
C GLU A 281 38.55 -13.57 -5.46
N ALA A 282 39.65 -14.21 -5.90
CA ALA A 282 40.83 -13.50 -6.42
C ALA A 282 40.55 -12.67 -7.69
N ARG A 283 39.33 -12.78 -8.25
CA ARG A 283 38.76 -11.94 -9.30
C ARG A 283 37.27 -11.74 -8.98
N PRO A 284 36.82 -10.51 -8.67
CA PRO A 284 35.39 -10.22 -8.52
C PRO A 284 34.56 -10.62 -9.76
N PRO A 285 33.28 -10.99 -9.61
CA PRO A 285 32.43 -11.38 -10.72
C PRO A 285 32.31 -10.27 -11.78
N ALA A 286 32.57 -10.62 -13.04
CA ALA A 286 32.51 -9.72 -14.18
C ALA A 286 31.18 -9.90 -14.95
N PRO A 287 30.49 -8.83 -15.39
CA PRO A 287 29.22 -8.92 -16.13
C PRO A 287 29.28 -9.84 -17.37
N GLN A 288 28.51 -10.94 -17.35
CA GLN A 288 28.48 -11.95 -18.42
C GLN A 288 27.27 -11.81 -19.37
N ILE A 289 26.66 -10.63 -19.45
CA ILE A 289 25.53 -10.36 -20.35
C ILE A 289 26.01 -10.36 -21.81
N HIS A 290 25.77 -11.47 -22.50
CA HIS A 290 25.97 -11.57 -23.94
C HIS A 290 24.77 -10.95 -24.66
N CYS A 291 25.05 -10.01 -25.56
CA CYS A 291 24.05 -9.41 -26.43
C CYS A 291 24.73 -9.02 -27.75
N ARG A 292 24.37 -9.67 -28.85
CA ARG A 292 24.95 -9.47 -30.19
C ARG A 292 24.95 -7.99 -30.61
N MET A 293 23.88 -7.27 -30.28
CA MET A 293 23.73 -5.84 -30.56
C MET A 293 24.84 -4.99 -29.91
N LEU A 294 25.22 -5.27 -28.66
CA LEU A 294 26.19 -4.44 -27.90
C LEU A 294 27.62 -4.50 -28.45
N ASN A 295 27.95 -5.50 -29.28
CA ASN A 295 29.28 -5.66 -29.87
C ASN A 295 29.44 -4.95 -31.22
N GLY A 296 28.35 -4.44 -31.82
CA GLY A 296 28.39 -3.70 -33.08
C GLY A 296 28.79 -2.24 -32.89
N LYS A 297 29.90 -1.79 -33.50
CA LYS A 297 30.34 -0.38 -33.50
C LYS A 297 29.48 0.56 -34.38
N GLY A 298 28.22 0.21 -34.63
CA GLY A 298 27.26 1.01 -35.39
C GLY A 298 25.85 0.42 -35.34
N ALA A 299 24.83 1.28 -35.54
CA ALA A 299 23.41 0.93 -35.66
C ALA A 299 22.71 0.35 -34.40
N ILE A 300 22.78 1.05 -33.25
CA ILE A 300 21.95 0.75 -32.06
C ILE A 300 20.93 1.88 -31.75
N ASP A 301 21.32 3.15 -31.90
CA ASP A 301 20.48 4.31 -31.49
C ASP A 301 19.61 4.91 -32.61
N GLY A 302 19.54 4.25 -33.78
CA GLY A 302 18.82 4.77 -34.97
C GLY A 302 17.35 4.35 -35.11
N ALA A 303 16.96 3.20 -34.56
CA ALA A 303 15.59 2.70 -34.65
C ALA A 303 14.71 3.37 -33.58
N LEU A 304 13.85 4.31 -34.00
CA LEU A 304 12.84 4.90 -33.12
C LEU A 304 11.82 3.83 -32.72
N ALA A 305 11.61 3.65 -31.42
CA ALA A 305 10.59 2.75 -30.89
C ALA A 305 9.18 3.15 -31.41
N PRO A 306 8.34 2.21 -31.86
CA PRO A 306 7.02 2.47 -32.40
C PRO A 306 6.15 3.41 -31.55
N ASP A 307 5.43 4.32 -32.20
CA ASP A 307 4.43 5.16 -31.54
C ASP A 307 3.02 4.65 -31.85
N HIS A 308 2.40 4.01 -30.87
CA HIS A 308 1.07 3.39 -31.05
C HIS A 308 -0.08 4.41 -31.00
N ARG A 309 0.20 5.71 -30.81
CA ARG A 309 -0.82 6.76 -30.59
C ARG A 309 -1.61 7.07 -31.87
N SER A 310 -2.83 6.55 -31.98
CA SER A 310 -3.82 6.95 -33.00
C SER A 310 -4.95 7.81 -32.40
N GLU A 311 -5.84 8.36 -33.23
CA GLU A 311 -7.02 9.10 -32.76
C GLU A 311 -8.03 8.22 -32.02
N ALA A 312 -8.05 6.90 -32.29
CA ALA A 312 -8.99 5.97 -31.68
C ALA A 312 -8.91 5.95 -30.14
N ARG A 313 -7.74 6.25 -29.57
CA ARG A 313 -7.53 6.37 -28.12
C ARG A 313 -8.45 7.38 -27.42
N LEU A 314 -8.95 8.39 -28.15
CA LEU A 314 -9.87 9.38 -27.60
C LEU A 314 -11.26 8.79 -27.33
N ARG A 315 -11.66 7.74 -28.05
CA ARG A 315 -12.94 7.03 -27.89
C ARG A 315 -12.96 6.06 -26.70
N ILE A 316 -11.83 5.86 -26.00
CA ILE A 316 -11.68 4.84 -24.95
C ILE A 316 -11.06 5.37 -23.65
N ASP A 317 -11.43 4.76 -22.52
CA ASP A 317 -10.81 4.99 -21.21
C ASP A 317 -9.50 4.19 -21.05
N PRO A 318 -8.48 4.74 -20.35
CA PRO A 318 -7.25 4.03 -19.99
C PRO A 318 -7.55 2.99 -18.88
N LYS A 319 -8.22 1.91 -19.26
CA LYS A 319 -8.66 0.84 -18.36
C LYS A 319 -8.71 -0.51 -19.08
N VAL A 320 -8.36 -1.59 -18.39
CA VAL A 320 -8.44 -2.97 -18.91
C VAL A 320 -9.67 -3.69 -18.34
N LEU A 321 -10.36 -4.50 -19.15
CA LEU A 321 -11.30 -5.52 -18.66
C LEU A 321 -10.62 -6.88 -18.72
N VAL A 322 -10.52 -7.57 -17.59
CA VAL A 322 -9.86 -8.88 -17.47
C VAL A 322 -10.91 -9.94 -17.11
N PHE A 323 -11.17 -10.85 -18.03
CA PHE A 323 -12.00 -12.03 -17.80
C PHE A 323 -11.16 -13.16 -17.20
N VAL A 324 -11.63 -13.68 -16.07
CA VAL A 324 -11.05 -14.79 -15.33
C VAL A 324 -12.07 -15.92 -15.14
N GLU A 325 -11.60 -17.15 -14.98
CA GLU A 325 -12.45 -18.31 -14.70
C GLU A 325 -12.95 -18.29 -13.25
N THR A 326 -12.09 -17.86 -12.32
CA THR A 326 -12.43 -17.61 -10.92
C THR A 326 -11.66 -16.39 -10.42
N THR A 327 -12.04 -15.85 -9.26
CA THR A 327 -11.30 -14.76 -8.61
C THR A 327 -9.94 -15.19 -8.01
N TYR A 328 -9.51 -16.45 -8.20
CA TYR A 328 -8.37 -17.05 -7.51
C TYR A 328 -7.33 -17.70 -8.44
N THR A 329 -7.53 -17.66 -9.76
CA THR A 329 -6.60 -18.21 -10.76
C THR A 329 -5.22 -17.55 -10.71
N GLN A 330 -4.15 -18.34 -10.91
CA GLN A 330 -2.78 -17.82 -10.78
C GLN A 330 -2.39 -16.89 -11.94
N LEU A 331 -2.93 -17.09 -13.15
CA LEU A 331 -2.71 -16.20 -14.29
C LEU A 331 -3.47 -14.88 -14.14
N GLY A 332 -4.76 -14.91 -13.79
CA GLY A 332 -5.58 -13.74 -13.49
C GLY A 332 -5.02 -12.89 -12.35
N LYS A 333 -4.49 -13.52 -11.29
CA LYS A 333 -3.68 -12.85 -10.26
C LYS A 333 -2.45 -12.18 -10.87
N SER A 334 -1.64 -12.91 -11.63
CA SER A 334 -0.41 -12.38 -12.24
C SER A 334 -0.66 -11.19 -13.18
N ILE A 335 -1.73 -11.24 -13.98
CA ILE A 335 -2.21 -10.14 -14.82
C ILE A 335 -2.60 -8.94 -13.96
N ALA A 336 -3.43 -9.15 -12.93
CA ALA A 336 -3.87 -8.08 -12.03
C ALA A 336 -2.69 -7.43 -11.28
N GLU A 337 -1.71 -8.21 -10.82
CA GLU A 337 -0.51 -7.70 -10.14
C GLU A 337 0.38 -6.86 -11.08
N LEU A 338 0.56 -7.29 -12.33
CA LEU A 338 1.32 -6.55 -13.35
C LEU A 338 0.63 -5.21 -13.71
N LEU A 339 -0.70 -5.21 -13.80
CA LEU A 339 -1.50 -3.99 -14.00
C LEU A 339 -1.38 -3.03 -12.79
N VAL A 340 -1.44 -3.55 -11.56
CA VAL A 340 -1.27 -2.77 -10.31
C VAL A 340 0.11 -2.14 -10.20
N HIS A 341 1.17 -2.87 -10.55
CA HIS A 341 2.55 -2.35 -10.51
C HIS A 341 2.71 -1.16 -11.47
N ASN A 342 2.20 -1.30 -12.69
CA ASN A 342 2.26 -0.27 -13.73
C ASN A 342 1.14 0.79 -13.61
N ARG A 343 0.40 0.82 -12.50
CA ARG A 343 -0.71 1.78 -12.20
C ARG A 343 -1.87 1.76 -13.21
N ILE A 344 -1.98 0.71 -14.02
CA ILE A 344 -3.03 0.57 -15.02
C ILE A 344 -4.36 0.22 -14.32
N LYS A 345 -5.39 1.03 -14.56
CA LYS A 345 -6.74 0.79 -14.02
C LYS A 345 -7.32 -0.46 -14.68
N TYR A 346 -8.02 -1.30 -13.93
CA TYR A 346 -8.63 -2.52 -14.47
C TYR A 346 -9.98 -2.84 -13.84
N LYS A 347 -10.65 -3.88 -14.36
CA LYS A 347 -11.75 -4.58 -13.70
C LYS A 347 -11.55 -6.08 -13.95
N LEU A 348 -11.64 -6.89 -12.90
CA LEU A 348 -11.81 -8.34 -13.02
C LEU A 348 -13.29 -8.68 -13.18
N GLU A 349 -13.62 -9.60 -14.07
CA GLU A 349 -14.94 -10.22 -14.17
C GLU A 349 -14.81 -11.73 -14.31
N VAL A 350 -15.75 -12.47 -13.71
CA VAL A 350 -15.81 -13.93 -13.83
C VAL A 350 -16.57 -14.29 -15.11
N ALA A 351 -15.92 -15.03 -16.00
CA ALA A 351 -16.51 -15.50 -17.26
C ALA A 351 -17.78 -16.32 -17.02
N GLY A 352 -18.74 -16.23 -17.96
CA GLY A 352 -20.07 -16.87 -17.82
C GLY A 352 -21.09 -16.08 -16.99
N LYS A 353 -20.71 -14.93 -16.41
CA LYS A 353 -21.66 -13.92 -15.92
C LYS A 353 -22.04 -12.95 -17.03
N SER A 354 -23.15 -12.23 -16.85
CA SER A 354 -23.55 -11.14 -17.75
C SER A 354 -22.45 -10.08 -17.84
N LEU A 355 -22.23 -9.57 -19.06
CA LEU A 355 -21.18 -8.58 -19.31
C LEU A 355 -21.35 -7.31 -18.44
N PRO A 356 -20.25 -6.71 -17.97
CA PRO A 356 -20.30 -5.41 -17.32
C PRO A 356 -20.71 -4.33 -18.32
N VAL A 357 -21.22 -3.20 -17.83
CA VAL A 357 -21.47 -2.00 -18.64
C VAL A 357 -20.18 -1.58 -19.36
N LEU A 358 -20.15 -1.74 -20.70
CA LEU A 358 -18.98 -1.53 -21.56
C LEU A 358 -18.80 -0.05 -21.99
N THR A 359 -19.88 0.72 -22.11
CA THR A 359 -19.87 2.13 -22.55
C THR A 359 -20.32 3.08 -21.43
N ASN A 360 -19.88 4.33 -21.50
CA ASN A 360 -20.31 5.43 -20.64
C ASN A 360 -20.53 6.67 -21.50
N GLN A 361 -21.79 7.06 -21.71
CA GLN A 361 -22.16 7.95 -22.82
C GLN A 361 -21.58 7.38 -24.13
N ASP A 362 -21.06 8.22 -25.01
CA ASP A 362 -20.51 7.84 -26.32
C ASP A 362 -19.04 7.36 -26.26
N LYS A 363 -18.59 6.86 -25.10
CA LYS A 363 -17.20 6.46 -24.85
C LYS A 363 -17.09 5.03 -24.33
N GLY A 364 -16.09 4.29 -24.83
CA GLY A 364 -15.75 2.95 -24.36
C GLY A 364 -15.01 2.98 -23.02
N ARG A 365 -15.45 2.17 -22.04
CA ARG A 365 -14.92 2.18 -20.66
C ARG A 365 -13.68 1.32 -20.46
N TYR A 366 -13.25 0.61 -21.50
CA TYR A 366 -12.10 -0.28 -21.49
C TYR A 366 -11.35 -0.17 -22.82
N GLY A 367 -10.05 0.11 -22.77
CA GLY A 367 -9.19 0.25 -23.95
C GLY A 367 -8.61 -1.07 -24.46
N VAL A 368 -8.61 -2.14 -23.66
CA VAL A 368 -8.25 -3.52 -24.04
C VAL A 368 -9.12 -4.50 -23.26
N ILE A 369 -9.51 -5.60 -23.90
CA ILE A 369 -10.12 -6.77 -23.24
C ILE A 369 -9.06 -7.87 -23.12
N VAL A 370 -8.96 -8.52 -21.96
CA VAL A 370 -8.01 -9.61 -21.70
C VAL A 370 -8.78 -10.84 -21.25
N PHE A 371 -8.48 -12.01 -21.83
CA PHE A 371 -8.98 -13.31 -21.39
C PHE A 371 -7.80 -14.15 -20.89
N GLU A 372 -7.82 -14.58 -19.62
CA GLU A 372 -6.81 -15.53 -19.11
C GLU A 372 -6.97 -16.93 -19.72
N ASN A 373 -8.16 -17.23 -20.24
CA ASN A 373 -8.43 -18.40 -21.06
C ASN A 373 -9.25 -17.97 -22.29
N LEU A 374 -8.65 -18.04 -23.47
CA LEU A 374 -9.26 -17.71 -24.76
C LEU A 374 -10.53 -18.54 -25.04
N ASP A 375 -10.65 -19.76 -24.51
CA ASP A 375 -11.84 -20.61 -24.71
C ASP A 375 -13.12 -19.99 -24.13
N LYS A 376 -12.98 -19.11 -23.12
CA LYS A 376 -14.10 -18.35 -22.56
C LYS A 376 -14.61 -17.23 -23.49
N TYR A 377 -13.82 -16.85 -24.49
CA TYR A 377 -14.23 -15.97 -25.60
C TYR A 377 -14.75 -16.78 -26.81
N LEU A 378 -14.13 -17.93 -27.12
CA LEU A 378 -14.55 -18.81 -28.21
C LEU A 378 -15.89 -19.52 -27.94
N ASN A 379 -16.20 -19.77 -26.67
CA ASN A 379 -17.43 -20.44 -26.23
C ASN A 379 -18.35 -19.54 -25.38
N MET A 380 -18.19 -18.21 -25.50
CA MET A 380 -19.15 -17.24 -24.97
C MET A 380 -20.51 -17.40 -25.67
N ASP A 381 -21.61 -17.18 -24.95
CA ASP A 381 -22.95 -17.21 -25.55
C ASP A 381 -23.11 -16.15 -26.64
N ASN A 382 -23.94 -16.45 -27.65
CA ASN A 382 -24.07 -15.62 -28.85
C ASN A 382 -24.45 -14.16 -28.54
N TRP A 383 -25.22 -13.89 -27.48
CA TRP A 383 -25.65 -12.53 -27.16
C TRP A 383 -24.53 -11.70 -26.55
N ASN A 384 -23.87 -12.19 -25.49
CA ASN A 384 -22.71 -11.52 -24.91
C ASN A 384 -21.57 -11.43 -25.93
N ARG A 385 -21.34 -12.48 -26.72
CA ARG A 385 -20.31 -12.50 -27.77
C ARG A 385 -20.55 -11.42 -28.83
N GLN A 386 -21.78 -11.30 -29.37
CA GLN A 386 -22.12 -10.25 -30.33
C GLN A 386 -22.01 -8.83 -29.74
N LEU A 387 -22.40 -8.65 -28.46
CA LEU A 387 -22.29 -7.37 -27.77
C LEU A 387 -20.82 -6.96 -27.58
N LEU A 388 -19.95 -7.89 -27.20
CA LEU A 388 -18.52 -7.66 -27.05
C LEU A 388 -17.83 -7.42 -28.39
N ASP A 389 -18.10 -8.25 -29.40
CA ASP A 389 -17.50 -8.10 -30.74
C ASP A 389 -17.99 -6.83 -31.45
N LYS A 390 -19.21 -6.36 -31.16
CA LYS A 390 -19.66 -5.03 -31.57
C LYS A 390 -18.87 -3.94 -30.85
N TYR A 391 -18.75 -4.00 -29.52
CA TYR A 391 -17.97 -3.03 -28.74
C TYR A 391 -16.52 -2.91 -29.23
N CYS A 392 -15.86 -4.04 -29.50
CA CYS A 392 -14.48 -4.07 -30.00
C CYS A 392 -14.34 -3.36 -31.35
N ARG A 393 -15.30 -3.51 -32.27
CA ARG A 393 -15.28 -2.79 -33.57
C ARG A 393 -15.64 -1.31 -33.42
N ASP A 394 -16.77 -0.99 -32.80
CA ASP A 394 -17.30 0.37 -32.64
C ASP A 394 -16.29 1.32 -31.98
N TYR A 395 -15.51 0.81 -31.01
CA TYR A 395 -14.50 1.57 -30.25
C TYR A 395 -13.05 1.25 -30.65
N SER A 396 -12.84 0.35 -31.63
CA SER A 396 -11.52 -0.13 -32.08
C SER A 396 -10.65 -0.71 -30.96
N VAL A 397 -11.26 -1.44 -30.03
CA VAL A 397 -10.62 -2.08 -28.86
C VAL A 397 -10.16 -3.49 -29.23
N GLY A 398 -8.87 -3.78 -29.05
CA GLY A 398 -8.32 -5.11 -29.28
C GLY A 398 -8.43 -6.08 -28.09
N ILE A 399 -8.11 -7.35 -28.34
CA ILE A 399 -8.21 -8.45 -27.37
C ILE A 399 -6.84 -9.11 -27.12
N ILE A 400 -6.46 -9.30 -25.85
CA ILE A 400 -5.37 -10.22 -25.48
C ILE A 400 -5.98 -11.55 -25.04
N GLY A 401 -5.50 -12.66 -25.59
CA GLY A 401 -5.96 -14.00 -25.21
C GLY A 401 -4.78 -14.89 -24.82
N PHE A 402 -4.90 -15.59 -23.70
CA PHE A 402 -3.99 -16.68 -23.33
C PHE A 402 -4.62 -18.03 -23.65
N VAL A 403 -3.88 -18.92 -24.31
CA VAL A 403 -4.24 -20.35 -24.39
C VAL A 403 -3.94 -20.96 -23.02
N SER A 404 -4.92 -21.66 -22.45
CA SER A 404 -4.75 -22.35 -21.16
C SER A 404 -4.18 -23.76 -21.34
N PRO A 405 -3.40 -24.28 -20.38
CA PRO A 405 -3.03 -25.68 -20.34
C PRO A 405 -4.27 -26.57 -20.26
N SER A 406 -4.34 -27.59 -21.10
CA SER A 406 -5.40 -28.59 -21.15
C SER A 406 -4.84 -29.97 -20.80
N GLU A 407 -5.60 -30.79 -20.06
CA GLU A 407 -5.21 -32.19 -19.81
C GLU A 407 -5.11 -32.99 -21.12
N GLU A 408 -5.99 -32.67 -22.08
CA GLU A 408 -5.89 -33.15 -23.46
C GLU A 408 -4.78 -32.38 -24.21
N THR A 409 -3.77 -33.09 -24.69
CA THR A 409 -2.78 -32.52 -25.62
C THR A 409 -3.40 -32.32 -26.99
N LEU A 410 -3.63 -31.06 -27.37
CA LEU A 410 -4.07 -30.70 -28.70
C LEU A 410 -2.90 -30.83 -29.68
N VAL A 411 -3.16 -31.42 -30.85
CA VAL A 411 -2.21 -31.56 -31.95
C VAL A 411 -2.90 -31.10 -33.23
N GLY A 412 -2.55 -29.92 -33.73
CA GLY A 412 -3.18 -29.32 -34.92
C GLY A 412 -4.67 -29.03 -34.75
N ALA A 413 -5.14 -28.74 -33.52
CA ALA A 413 -6.54 -28.45 -33.28
C ALA A 413 -6.90 -27.05 -33.80
N GLN A 414 -7.91 -26.95 -34.65
CA GLN A 414 -8.34 -25.66 -35.21
C GLN A 414 -9.16 -24.85 -34.18
N LEU A 415 -8.80 -23.60 -33.96
CA LEU A 415 -9.59 -22.70 -33.13
C LEU A 415 -10.94 -22.38 -33.79
N ARG A 416 -12.01 -22.50 -33.00
CA ARG A 416 -13.39 -22.32 -33.46
C ARG A 416 -13.57 -20.97 -34.17
N ASN A 417 -14.01 -21.03 -35.42
CA ASN A 417 -14.25 -19.90 -36.33
C ASN A 417 -12.99 -19.14 -36.83
N PHE A 418 -11.77 -19.68 -36.64
CA PHE A 418 -10.53 -19.06 -37.12
C PHE A 418 -9.67 -20.06 -37.94
N PRO A 419 -8.94 -19.63 -38.99
CA PRO A 419 -8.02 -20.48 -39.76
C PRO A 419 -6.65 -20.56 -39.06
N LEU A 420 -6.70 -20.90 -37.76
CA LEU A 420 -5.58 -20.90 -36.84
C LEU A 420 -5.57 -22.21 -36.06
N TYR A 421 -4.45 -22.93 -36.11
CA TYR A 421 -4.28 -24.25 -35.49
C TYR A 421 -3.34 -24.13 -34.28
N VAL A 422 -3.64 -24.90 -33.23
CA VAL A 422 -2.90 -24.89 -31.96
C VAL A 422 -2.42 -26.30 -31.62
N HIS A 423 -1.20 -26.37 -31.08
CA HIS A 423 -0.65 -27.57 -30.45
C HIS A 423 -0.30 -27.21 -29.00
N THR A 424 -0.65 -28.03 -28.00
CA THR A 424 -0.44 -27.74 -26.56
C THR A 424 0.56 -28.71 -25.90
N ASN A 425 0.85 -28.48 -24.61
CA ASN A 425 1.68 -29.35 -23.75
C ASN A 425 3.10 -29.61 -24.29
N LEU A 426 3.72 -28.58 -24.87
CA LEU A 426 5.07 -28.63 -25.41
C LEU A 426 6.13 -28.15 -24.40
N ARG A 427 7.33 -28.74 -24.53
CA ARG A 427 8.58 -28.25 -23.92
C ARG A 427 9.38 -27.48 -24.95
N LEU A 428 9.65 -26.21 -24.65
CA LEU A 428 10.28 -25.26 -25.56
C LEU A 428 11.56 -24.67 -24.93
N ARG A 429 12.42 -24.10 -25.78
CA ARG A 429 13.70 -23.48 -25.44
C ARG A 429 14.06 -22.38 -26.43
N ASP A 430 15.04 -21.54 -26.06
CA ASP A 430 15.71 -20.59 -26.97
C ASP A 430 14.74 -19.65 -27.72
N ALA A 431 14.01 -18.81 -26.99
CA ALA A 431 12.99 -17.91 -27.55
C ALA A 431 13.59 -16.67 -28.23
N SER A 432 12.98 -16.18 -29.32
CA SER A 432 13.42 -15.01 -30.08
C SER A 432 12.23 -14.19 -30.60
N LEU A 433 12.38 -12.86 -30.67
CA LEU A 433 11.32 -11.94 -31.11
C LEU A 433 11.42 -11.59 -32.60
N ASN A 434 10.28 -11.23 -33.20
CA ASN A 434 10.20 -10.62 -34.54
C ASN A 434 10.65 -9.14 -34.49
N PRO A 435 11.85 -8.77 -35.00
CA PRO A 435 12.37 -7.41 -34.91
C PRO A 435 11.61 -6.40 -35.80
N GLY A 436 10.79 -6.88 -36.74
CA GLY A 436 9.98 -6.04 -37.62
C GLY A 436 8.58 -5.74 -37.07
N SER A 437 8.13 -6.41 -36.01
CA SER A 437 6.75 -6.27 -35.54
C SER A 437 6.48 -4.87 -34.96
N PRO A 438 5.40 -4.18 -35.38
CA PRO A 438 5.04 -2.85 -34.89
C PRO A 438 4.52 -2.84 -33.44
N VAL A 439 4.45 -3.99 -32.77
CA VAL A 439 4.04 -4.13 -31.37
C VAL A 439 5.20 -3.83 -30.41
N LEU A 440 6.45 -4.09 -30.80
CA LEU A 440 7.63 -4.03 -29.92
C LEU A 440 8.08 -2.59 -29.63
N ARG A 441 7.52 -1.98 -28.59
CA ARG A 441 7.77 -0.57 -28.21
C ARG A 441 8.59 -0.43 -26.94
N LEU A 442 8.12 -1.01 -25.83
CA LEU A 442 8.88 -1.14 -24.58
C LEU A 442 9.98 -2.19 -24.75
N THR A 443 9.61 -3.32 -25.35
CA THR A 443 10.46 -4.47 -25.64
C THR A 443 11.33 -4.19 -26.86
N ARG A 444 12.52 -4.80 -26.90
CA ARG A 444 13.41 -4.82 -28.06
C ARG A 444 13.75 -6.26 -28.39
N ALA A 445 13.74 -6.61 -29.68
CA ALA A 445 14.32 -7.86 -30.18
C ALA A 445 15.86 -7.77 -30.11
N GLY A 446 16.42 -8.08 -28.94
CA GLY A 446 17.85 -7.86 -28.64
C GLY A 446 18.76 -9.02 -29.03
N ASP A 447 18.40 -10.24 -28.62
CA ASP A 447 19.11 -11.49 -28.90
C ASP A 447 18.10 -12.66 -28.81
N THR A 448 18.59 -13.89 -28.72
CA THR A 448 17.81 -15.06 -28.29
C THR A 448 17.86 -15.21 -26.77
N ALA A 449 16.71 -15.49 -26.14
CA ALA A 449 16.59 -15.86 -24.74
C ALA A 449 16.92 -17.35 -24.58
N TRP A 450 18.22 -17.65 -24.53
CA TRP A 450 18.77 -19.01 -24.46
C TRP A 450 18.37 -19.77 -23.19
N GLY A 451 18.20 -21.09 -23.32
CA GLY A 451 17.83 -22.00 -22.24
C GLY A 451 16.40 -22.55 -22.35
N PRO A 452 16.01 -23.47 -21.46
CA PRO A 452 14.65 -24.00 -21.41
C PRO A 452 13.64 -22.92 -20.98
N LEU A 453 12.49 -22.87 -21.63
CA LEU A 453 11.41 -21.98 -21.23
C LEU A 453 10.67 -22.53 -20.01
N PRO A 454 10.11 -21.67 -19.12
CA PRO A 454 9.52 -22.13 -17.87
C PRO A 454 8.20 -22.87 -18.11
N GLY A 455 8.15 -24.15 -17.73
CA GLY A 455 6.96 -25.01 -17.80
C GLY A 455 7.06 -26.14 -18.82
N ASN A 456 6.05 -27.02 -18.81
CA ASN A 456 5.85 -28.09 -19.80
C ASN A 456 4.55 -27.90 -20.59
N ASP A 457 3.89 -26.77 -20.33
CA ASP A 457 2.48 -26.45 -20.58
C ASP A 457 2.33 -25.43 -21.73
N TRP A 458 3.31 -25.36 -22.64
CA TRP A 458 3.32 -24.38 -23.73
C TRP A 458 2.44 -24.81 -24.90
N ALA A 459 1.70 -23.85 -25.45
CA ALA A 459 1.05 -23.92 -26.73
C ALA A 459 1.85 -23.18 -27.81
N ILE A 460 1.75 -23.65 -29.06
CA ILE A 460 2.27 -22.96 -30.25
C ILE A 460 1.20 -22.84 -31.33
N PHE A 461 1.35 -21.83 -32.18
CA PHE A 461 0.40 -21.44 -33.21
C PHE A 461 0.90 -21.81 -34.61
N GLN A 462 -0.01 -22.27 -35.48
CA GLN A 462 0.23 -22.53 -36.90
C GLN A 462 -0.90 -21.92 -37.75
N HIS A 463 -0.55 -21.14 -38.76
CA HIS A 463 -1.50 -20.45 -39.64
C HIS A 463 -1.03 -20.50 -41.10
N ASN A 464 -1.99 -20.64 -42.02
CA ASN A 464 -1.76 -20.51 -43.46
C ASN A 464 -2.39 -19.22 -44.02
N HIS A 465 -2.73 -18.27 -43.14
CA HIS A 465 -3.46 -17.04 -43.46
C HIS A 465 -2.59 -15.80 -43.17
N THR A 466 -2.59 -14.84 -44.09
CA THR A 466 -1.74 -13.62 -44.07
C THR A 466 -2.15 -12.59 -43.02
N GLY A 467 -3.35 -12.72 -42.45
CA GLY A 467 -3.82 -11.88 -41.34
C GLY A 467 -3.21 -12.19 -39.97
N TYR A 468 -2.32 -13.17 -39.88
CA TYR A 468 -1.59 -13.49 -38.65
C TYR A 468 -0.08 -13.34 -38.84
N GLU A 469 0.61 -12.91 -37.79
CA GLU A 469 2.04 -12.66 -37.79
C GLU A 469 2.67 -13.11 -36.45
N PRO A 470 3.73 -13.94 -36.45
CA PRO A 470 4.46 -14.27 -35.22
C PRO A 470 5.13 -13.04 -34.59
N LEU A 471 4.96 -12.89 -33.29
CA LEU A 471 5.63 -11.88 -32.46
C LEU A 471 6.84 -12.48 -31.71
N GLU A 472 6.71 -13.74 -31.28
CA GLU A 472 7.74 -14.53 -30.63
C GLU A 472 7.77 -15.95 -31.23
N TRP A 473 8.97 -16.50 -31.40
CA TRP A 473 9.22 -17.89 -31.72
C TRP A 473 10.07 -18.58 -30.64
N ALA A 474 9.95 -19.89 -30.52
CA ALA A 474 10.85 -20.75 -29.74
C ALA A 474 11.20 -22.04 -30.51
N GLN A 475 12.21 -22.76 -30.02
CA GLN A 475 12.60 -24.08 -30.52
C GLN A 475 12.02 -25.19 -29.62
N LYS A 476 11.79 -26.38 -30.19
CA LYS A 476 11.42 -27.58 -29.42
C LYS A 476 12.61 -28.05 -28.57
N ASN A 477 12.39 -28.51 -27.35
CA ASN A 477 13.47 -29.03 -26.52
C ASN A 477 13.96 -30.41 -27.00
N VAL A 478 15.10 -30.44 -27.69
CA VAL A 478 15.66 -31.65 -28.33
C VAL A 478 16.17 -32.70 -27.33
N MET A 479 16.38 -32.34 -26.05
CA MET A 479 16.86 -33.28 -25.03
C MET A 479 15.93 -34.48 -24.77
N ASP A 480 14.64 -34.38 -25.12
CA ASP A 480 13.68 -35.48 -24.93
C ASP A 480 13.68 -36.52 -26.09
N TYR A 481 14.19 -36.18 -27.30
CA TYR A 481 14.28 -37.08 -28.45
C TYR A 481 15.43 -36.71 -29.39
N PRO A 482 16.36 -37.63 -29.72
CA PRO A 482 17.41 -37.36 -30.70
C PRO A 482 16.82 -37.12 -32.10
N THR A 483 17.27 -36.06 -32.76
CA THR A 483 16.88 -35.72 -34.14
C THR A 483 18.08 -35.90 -35.07
N ASP A 484 17.87 -36.56 -36.22
CA ASP A 484 18.89 -36.89 -37.22
C ASP A 484 19.40 -35.68 -38.02
N GLY A 485 20.03 -34.70 -37.35
CA GLY A 485 20.70 -33.54 -37.95
C GLY A 485 19.78 -32.48 -38.58
N VAL A 486 18.48 -32.74 -38.74
CA VAL A 486 17.53 -31.80 -39.36
C VAL A 486 17.21 -30.63 -38.43
N ALA A 487 17.62 -29.43 -38.83
CA ALA A 487 17.26 -28.18 -38.17
C ALA A 487 15.73 -27.99 -38.15
N GLN A 488 15.16 -27.90 -36.96
CA GLN A 488 13.71 -27.74 -36.77
C GLN A 488 13.27 -26.29 -37.05
N PRO A 489 12.10 -26.08 -37.67
CA PRO A 489 11.58 -24.74 -37.91
C PRO A 489 11.18 -24.05 -36.60
N PRO A 490 11.29 -22.70 -36.51
CA PRO A 490 10.87 -21.93 -35.34
C PRO A 490 9.35 -22.03 -35.12
N LEU A 491 8.92 -22.29 -33.88
CA LEU A 491 7.52 -22.47 -33.50
C LEU A 491 6.99 -21.16 -32.88
N ALA A 492 5.89 -20.61 -33.41
CA ALA A 492 5.35 -19.34 -32.91
C ALA A 492 4.66 -19.50 -31.54
N THR A 493 5.22 -18.85 -30.50
CA THR A 493 4.72 -18.88 -29.11
C THR A 493 3.81 -17.69 -28.78
N VAL A 494 3.97 -16.57 -29.47
CA VAL A 494 3.08 -15.40 -29.38
C VAL A 494 2.74 -14.92 -30.79
N LEU A 495 1.45 -14.70 -31.07
CA LEU A 495 0.92 -14.41 -32.40
C LEU A 495 0.07 -13.14 -32.39
N GLN A 496 0.30 -12.26 -33.36
CA GLN A 496 -0.56 -11.12 -33.68
C GLN A 496 -1.65 -11.54 -34.69
N ASP A 497 -2.89 -11.18 -34.40
CA ASP A 497 -4.03 -11.21 -35.32
C ASP A 497 -4.33 -9.77 -35.76
N HIS A 498 -4.14 -9.49 -37.05
CA HIS A 498 -4.42 -8.17 -37.63
C HIS A 498 -5.92 -7.88 -37.77
N GLY A 499 -6.81 -8.81 -37.40
CA GLY A 499 -8.26 -8.64 -37.37
C GLY A 499 -8.92 -8.70 -38.74
N GLN A 500 -8.24 -9.26 -39.76
CA GLN A 500 -8.71 -9.27 -41.15
C GLN A 500 -10.01 -10.08 -41.38
N ILE A 501 -10.39 -10.94 -40.42
CA ILE A 501 -11.53 -11.86 -40.54
C ILE A 501 -12.82 -11.26 -39.96
N ASP A 502 -12.72 -10.59 -38.80
CA ASP A 502 -13.89 -10.08 -38.06
C ASP A 502 -13.74 -8.62 -37.56
N GLY A 503 -12.68 -7.91 -37.97
CA GLY A 503 -12.44 -6.51 -37.66
C GLY A 503 -11.88 -6.25 -36.25
N ILE A 504 -11.42 -7.29 -35.54
CA ILE A 504 -10.92 -7.18 -34.15
C ILE A 504 -9.46 -7.63 -34.11
N GLN A 505 -8.55 -6.71 -33.81
CA GLN A 505 -7.13 -7.03 -33.61
C GLN A 505 -6.93 -7.81 -32.31
N ARG A 506 -6.02 -8.79 -32.32
CA ARG A 506 -5.70 -9.61 -31.15
C ARG A 506 -4.20 -9.87 -31.01
N ILE A 507 -3.78 -10.17 -29.79
CA ILE A 507 -2.46 -10.78 -29.53
C ILE A 507 -2.69 -12.01 -28.64
N LEU A 508 -2.22 -13.16 -29.12
CA LEU A 508 -2.48 -14.48 -28.57
C LEU A 508 -1.19 -15.07 -27.98
N PHE A 509 -1.24 -15.47 -26.71
CA PHE A 509 -0.11 -16.01 -25.97
C PHE A 509 -0.26 -17.51 -25.76
N GLY A 510 0.78 -18.27 -26.12
CA GLY A 510 0.85 -19.72 -25.94
C GLY A 510 1.26 -20.17 -24.53
N SER A 511 1.64 -19.25 -23.64
CA SER A 511 1.88 -19.54 -22.22
C SER A 511 1.67 -18.30 -21.36
N GLY A 512 1.45 -18.49 -20.07
CA GLY A 512 1.18 -17.41 -19.11
C GLY A 512 2.38 -16.52 -18.79
N LEU A 513 2.17 -15.57 -17.87
CA LEU A 513 3.18 -14.59 -17.41
C LEU A 513 4.27 -15.18 -16.48
N LYS A 514 4.59 -16.48 -16.61
CA LYS A 514 5.74 -17.13 -15.94
C LYS A 514 7.05 -16.69 -16.59
N PHE A 515 7.09 -16.68 -17.93
CA PHE A 515 8.24 -16.20 -18.69
C PHE A 515 8.33 -14.67 -18.60
N TRP A 516 9.54 -14.14 -18.42
CA TRP A 516 9.74 -12.70 -18.22
C TRP A 516 9.47 -11.90 -19.51
N LEU A 517 9.79 -12.45 -20.68
CA LEU A 517 9.58 -11.80 -21.98
C LEU A 517 8.08 -11.58 -22.26
N HIS A 518 7.23 -12.57 -21.95
CA HIS A 518 5.78 -12.46 -22.00
C HIS A 518 5.23 -11.27 -21.17
N ARG A 519 5.91 -10.86 -20.08
CA ARG A 519 5.49 -9.67 -19.29
C ARG A 519 5.75 -8.37 -20.04
N LEU A 520 6.84 -8.29 -20.81
CA LEU A 520 7.13 -7.15 -21.66
C LEU A 520 6.17 -7.10 -22.86
N LEU A 521 6.01 -8.24 -23.55
CA LEU A 521 5.07 -8.39 -24.67
C LEU A 521 3.63 -8.11 -24.25
N PHE A 522 3.20 -8.45 -23.02
CA PHE A 522 1.88 -8.11 -22.52
C PHE A 522 1.69 -6.58 -22.33
N LEU A 523 2.69 -5.87 -21.81
CA LEU A 523 2.65 -4.42 -21.68
C LEU A 523 2.66 -3.72 -23.05
N ASP A 524 3.41 -4.26 -24.01
CA ASP A 524 3.39 -3.80 -25.40
C ASP A 524 2.09 -4.12 -26.13
N SER A 525 1.47 -5.28 -25.85
CA SER A 525 0.14 -5.64 -26.34
C SER A 525 -0.92 -4.67 -25.82
N LEU A 526 -0.86 -4.30 -24.53
CA LEU A 526 -1.72 -3.26 -23.96
C LEU A 526 -1.49 -1.91 -24.62
N SER A 527 -0.23 -1.53 -24.84
CA SER A 527 0.15 -0.31 -25.54
C SER A 527 -0.40 -0.26 -26.97
N TYR A 528 -0.28 -1.35 -27.72
CA TYR A 528 -0.68 -1.47 -29.13
C TYR A 528 -2.20 -1.49 -29.30
N LEU A 529 -2.88 -2.46 -28.66
CA LEU A 529 -4.32 -2.70 -28.80
C LEU A 529 -5.19 -1.59 -28.18
N SER A 530 -4.59 -0.67 -27.42
CA SER A 530 -5.24 0.54 -26.88
C SER A 530 -4.90 1.83 -27.64
N HIS A 531 -4.23 1.76 -28.81
CA HIS A 531 -3.81 2.93 -29.59
C HIS A 531 -2.96 3.89 -28.76
N GLY A 532 -2.03 3.34 -27.98
CA GLY A 532 -1.14 4.07 -27.09
C GLY A 532 -1.80 4.67 -25.84
N GLN A 533 -3.08 4.39 -25.57
CA GLN A 533 -3.78 4.88 -24.37
C GLN A 533 -3.27 4.26 -23.06
N LEU A 534 -2.66 3.07 -23.15
CA LEU A 534 -2.01 2.35 -22.05
C LEU A 534 -0.46 2.32 -22.19
N SER A 535 0.12 3.13 -23.08
CA SER A 535 1.58 3.23 -23.25
C SER A 535 2.28 3.64 -21.97
N LEU A 536 3.28 2.86 -21.56
CA LEU A 536 4.22 3.29 -20.52
C LEU A 536 5.23 4.30 -21.09
N SER A 537 5.79 5.15 -20.21
CA SER A 537 6.96 5.96 -20.54
C SER A 537 8.15 5.05 -20.86
N LEU A 538 9.02 5.48 -21.78
CA LEU A 538 10.32 4.84 -22.03
C LEU A 538 11.46 5.44 -21.18
N GLU A 539 11.25 6.62 -20.59
CA GLU A 539 12.25 7.28 -19.74
C GLU A 539 12.29 6.62 -18.35
N ARG A 540 13.49 6.31 -17.85
CA ARG A 540 13.75 5.79 -16.50
C ARG A 540 14.80 6.64 -15.81
N HIS A 541 14.47 7.14 -14.62
CA HIS A 541 15.42 7.84 -13.77
C HIS A 541 15.94 6.89 -12.70
N ILE A 542 17.27 6.84 -12.54
CA ILE A 542 18.00 5.92 -11.68
C ILE A 542 18.77 6.72 -10.63
N LEU A 543 18.64 6.35 -9.37
CA LEU A 543 19.48 6.76 -8.26
C LEU A 543 19.88 5.51 -7.48
N ILE A 544 21.15 5.41 -7.11
CA ILE A 544 21.67 4.34 -6.25
C ILE A 544 22.29 5.00 -5.03
N ASP A 545 21.62 4.82 -3.90
CA ASP A 545 22.09 5.28 -2.60
C ASP A 545 22.97 4.19 -1.96
N ILE A 546 24.13 4.60 -1.45
CA ILE A 546 25.03 3.80 -0.63
C ILE A 546 24.94 4.33 0.80
N ASP A 547 24.11 3.69 1.61
CA ASP A 547 24.00 3.96 3.05
C ASP A 547 25.25 3.44 3.79
N ASP A 548 25.34 3.71 5.10
CA ASP A 548 26.38 3.20 5.99
C ASP A 548 27.84 3.60 5.67
N ILE A 549 28.06 4.71 4.94
CA ILE A 549 29.40 5.26 4.72
C ILE A 549 30.02 5.66 6.08
N PHE A 550 31.21 5.09 6.33
CA PHE A 550 31.94 5.06 7.61
C PHE A 550 31.32 4.21 8.73
N VAL A 551 30.11 3.65 8.61
CA VAL A 551 29.42 2.94 9.70
C VAL A 551 29.89 1.49 9.86
N ALA A 552 30.09 0.78 8.75
CA ALA A 552 30.20 -0.69 8.73
C ALA A 552 31.33 -1.27 9.61
N GLU A 553 31.23 -2.57 9.92
CA GLU A 553 32.16 -3.27 10.81
C GLU A 553 33.55 -3.47 10.18
N LYS A 554 34.58 -3.50 11.02
CA LYS A 554 35.99 -3.70 10.63
C LYS A 554 36.17 -5.04 9.89
N GLY A 555 36.77 -5.00 8.71
CA GLY A 555 36.85 -6.13 7.77
C GLY A 555 35.76 -6.10 6.68
N THR A 556 34.81 -5.18 6.74
CA THR A 556 33.72 -5.02 5.75
C THR A 556 33.68 -3.64 5.08
N ARG A 557 34.60 -2.73 5.42
CA ARG A 557 34.68 -1.38 4.83
C ARG A 557 35.42 -1.40 3.49
N LEU A 558 35.35 -0.28 2.77
CA LEU A 558 36.01 -0.11 1.48
C LEU A 558 37.52 0.09 1.65
N LYS A 559 38.30 -0.59 0.81
CA LYS A 559 39.75 -0.38 0.64
C LYS A 559 40.00 0.54 -0.57
N PRO A 560 41.21 1.11 -0.76
CA PRO A 560 41.52 1.96 -1.93
C PRO A 560 41.21 1.29 -3.28
N ASP A 561 41.48 0.00 -3.42
CA ASP A 561 41.13 -0.83 -4.59
C ASP A 561 39.61 -0.90 -4.82
N ASP A 562 38.78 -0.95 -3.76
CA ASP A 562 37.32 -0.88 -3.89
C ASP A 562 36.84 0.50 -4.33
N VAL A 563 37.45 1.59 -3.84
CA VAL A 563 37.11 2.97 -4.26
C VAL A 563 37.55 3.23 -5.71
N HIS A 564 38.69 2.69 -6.14
CA HIS A 564 39.09 2.67 -7.56
C HIS A 564 38.06 1.93 -8.41
N ALA A 565 37.58 0.76 -7.98
CA ALA A 565 36.57 -0.02 -8.71
C ALA A 565 35.20 0.68 -8.75
N LEU A 566 34.81 1.35 -7.65
CA LEU A 566 33.60 2.16 -7.55
C LEU A 566 33.61 3.30 -8.58
N LEU A 567 34.69 4.09 -8.63
CA LEU A 567 34.87 5.18 -9.61
C LEU A 567 34.94 4.66 -11.05
N ALA A 568 35.71 3.62 -11.31
CA ALA A 568 35.83 3.04 -12.66
C ALA A 568 34.49 2.49 -13.17
N THR A 569 33.66 1.93 -12.28
CA THR A 569 32.33 1.39 -12.62
C THR A 569 31.28 2.49 -12.73
N GLN A 570 31.36 3.55 -11.91
CA GLN A 570 30.54 4.75 -12.07
C GLN A 570 30.66 5.32 -13.50
N ASN A 571 31.89 5.41 -14.02
CA ASN A 571 32.14 5.91 -15.38
C ASN A 571 31.51 5.02 -16.46
N ARG A 572 31.68 3.68 -16.38
CA ARG A 572 31.03 2.72 -17.31
C ARG A 572 29.50 2.74 -17.22
N ILE A 573 28.94 2.99 -16.03
CA ILE A 573 27.49 3.15 -15.87
C ILE A 573 27.02 4.50 -16.45
N ALA A 574 27.79 5.58 -16.31
CA ALA A 574 27.44 6.89 -16.87
C ALA A 574 27.36 6.90 -18.41
N GLU A 575 28.11 6.04 -19.11
CA GLU A 575 27.97 5.79 -20.55
C GLU A 575 26.63 5.15 -20.94
N MET A 576 25.99 4.42 -20.01
CA MET A 576 24.69 3.76 -20.20
C MET A 576 23.51 4.53 -19.56
N VAL A 577 23.82 5.40 -18.60
CA VAL A 577 22.89 6.13 -17.74
C VAL A 577 23.41 7.57 -17.57
N PRO A 578 23.19 8.48 -18.54
CA PRO A 578 23.75 9.82 -18.49
C PRO A 578 23.38 10.57 -17.20
N GLY A 579 24.38 11.24 -16.61
CA GLY A 579 24.27 11.91 -15.31
C GLY A 579 24.47 11.01 -14.09
N PHE A 580 24.78 9.71 -14.25
CA PHE A 580 24.92 8.80 -13.12
C PHE A 580 26.15 9.07 -12.26
N ARG A 581 25.90 9.22 -10.94
CA ARG A 581 26.88 9.24 -9.85
C ARG A 581 26.28 8.47 -8.67
N PHE A 582 27.09 7.69 -7.96
CA PHE A 582 26.68 7.08 -6.70
C PHE A 582 26.41 8.17 -5.65
N ASN A 583 25.43 7.92 -4.79
CA ASN A 583 24.96 8.86 -3.77
C ASN A 583 25.28 8.30 -2.37
N LEU A 584 26.15 8.97 -1.62
CA LEU A 584 26.80 8.43 -0.42
C LEU A 584 26.16 8.98 0.86
N GLY A 585 25.58 8.08 1.65
CA GLY A 585 24.93 8.33 2.93
C GLY A 585 25.88 8.13 4.10
N PHE A 586 26.32 9.22 4.73
CA PHE A 586 27.42 9.19 5.72
C PHE A 586 26.99 9.48 7.16
N SER A 587 27.70 8.83 8.10
CA SER A 587 27.66 9.09 9.55
C SER A 587 29.08 9.33 10.08
N GLY A 588 29.47 10.60 10.20
CA GLY A 588 30.86 10.99 10.51
C GLY A 588 31.43 10.49 11.85
N LYS A 589 30.59 10.07 12.81
CA LYS A 589 31.03 9.57 14.12
C LYS A 589 31.92 8.32 14.04
N PHE A 590 31.84 7.57 12.95
CA PHE A 590 32.51 6.27 12.78
C PHE A 590 33.68 6.31 11.78
N PHE A 591 34.07 7.50 11.33
CA PHE A 591 35.24 7.71 10.48
C PHE A 591 36.51 7.19 11.15
N HIS A 592 37.39 6.54 10.38
CA HIS A 592 38.66 5.93 10.81
C HIS A 592 38.56 4.81 11.86
N HIS A 593 37.38 4.20 12.06
CA HIS A 593 37.19 3.04 12.95
C HIS A 593 37.58 1.67 12.34
N GLY A 594 38.17 1.63 11.14
CA GLY A 594 38.54 0.40 10.43
C GLY A 594 39.93 -0.15 10.76
N THR A 595 40.44 -1.03 9.90
CA THR A 595 41.88 -1.30 9.75
C THR A 595 42.59 -0.12 9.08
N HIS A 596 43.94 -0.11 9.13
CA HIS A 596 44.73 0.89 8.41
C HIS A 596 44.42 0.95 6.91
N GLU A 597 44.22 -0.20 6.25
CA GLU A 597 43.88 -0.28 4.83
C GLU A 597 42.47 0.25 4.53
N GLU A 598 41.49 -0.05 5.40
CA GLU A 598 40.13 0.50 5.29
C GLU A 598 40.10 2.01 5.51
N ASN A 599 40.84 2.52 6.51
CA ASN A 599 40.94 3.96 6.76
C ASN A 599 41.58 4.71 5.57
N LEU A 600 42.53 4.10 4.86
CA LEU A 600 43.06 4.62 3.59
C LEU A 600 42.01 4.63 2.47
N GLY A 601 41.04 3.71 2.49
CA GLY A 601 39.87 3.73 1.61
C GLY A 601 38.90 4.87 1.95
N GLU A 602 38.64 5.11 3.23
CA GLU A 602 37.83 6.24 3.70
C GLU A 602 38.47 7.60 3.35
N ASP A 603 39.77 7.74 3.56
CA ASP A 603 40.59 8.86 3.05
C ASP A 603 40.43 9.03 1.54
N MET A 604 40.43 7.93 0.78
CA MET A 604 40.30 7.98 -0.68
C MET A 604 38.90 8.40 -1.13
N LEU A 605 37.83 8.04 -0.41
CA LEU A 605 36.49 8.59 -0.64
C LEU A 605 36.50 10.11 -0.45
N LEU A 606 37.11 10.60 0.64
CA LEU A 606 37.15 12.03 0.96
C LEU A 606 38.00 12.84 -0.04
N ARG A 607 39.13 12.30 -0.49
CA ARG A 607 39.93 12.87 -1.60
C ARG A 607 39.16 12.92 -2.94
N ASN A 608 38.05 12.19 -3.06
CA ASN A 608 37.20 12.12 -4.25
C ASN A 608 35.76 12.66 -4.03
N VAL A 609 35.50 13.48 -2.99
CA VAL A 609 34.17 14.06 -2.71
C VAL A 609 33.48 14.62 -3.95
N ALA A 610 34.23 15.35 -4.79
CA ALA A 610 33.71 15.98 -6.01
C ALA A 610 33.24 15.00 -7.10
N GLN A 611 33.54 13.69 -6.99
CA GLN A 611 33.12 12.64 -7.91
C GLN A 611 31.81 11.95 -7.51
N PHE A 612 31.37 12.10 -6.27
CA PHE A 612 30.17 11.44 -5.71
C PHE A 612 29.07 12.45 -5.37
N ASN A 613 27.81 11.99 -5.30
CA ASN A 613 26.74 12.73 -4.63
C ASN A 613 26.73 12.36 -3.14
N TRP A 614 26.20 13.21 -2.26
CA TRP A 614 26.28 13.01 -0.81
C TRP A 614 24.98 13.41 -0.09
N PHE A 615 24.65 12.68 0.98
CA PHE A 615 23.54 12.99 1.89
C PHE A 615 23.84 12.57 3.33
N SER A 616 23.23 13.26 4.30
CA SER A 616 23.38 12.89 5.72
C SER A 616 22.58 11.64 6.05
N HIS A 617 23.22 10.68 6.73
CA HIS A 617 22.60 9.47 7.29
C HIS A 617 22.59 9.50 8.84
N MET A 618 22.35 10.69 9.42
CA MET A 618 22.57 11.01 10.85
C MET A 618 24.05 11.01 11.27
N TRP A 619 24.36 11.43 12.49
CA TRP A 619 25.74 11.48 13.02
C TRP A 619 26.22 10.14 13.54
N ASN A 620 25.38 9.54 14.39
CA ASN A 620 25.67 8.41 15.25
C ASN A 620 24.96 7.12 14.81
N HIS A 621 24.41 7.11 13.59
CA HIS A 621 23.52 6.07 13.04
C HIS A 621 22.30 5.71 13.94
N GLN A 622 21.90 6.58 14.87
CA GLN A 622 20.76 6.33 15.75
C GLN A 622 19.43 6.59 15.02
N GLN A 623 18.49 5.65 15.20
CA GLN A 623 17.16 5.69 14.59
C GLN A 623 16.30 6.84 15.17
N PRO A 624 15.72 7.74 14.36
CA PRO A 624 14.99 8.91 14.86
C PRO A 624 13.83 8.66 15.84
N HIS A 625 13.15 7.51 15.77
CA HIS A 625 12.06 7.18 16.71
C HIS A 625 12.51 6.99 18.17
N LEU A 626 13.83 6.89 18.41
CA LEU A 626 14.45 6.80 19.74
C LEU A 626 14.77 8.17 20.35
N TYR A 627 14.37 9.27 19.71
CA TYR A 627 14.54 10.63 20.22
C TYR A 627 13.18 11.23 20.62
N ASP A 628 12.97 11.39 21.92
CA ASP A 628 11.85 12.17 22.49
C ASP A 628 12.16 13.67 22.54
N ASN A 629 13.42 14.08 22.37
CA ASN A 629 13.89 15.46 22.50
C ASN A 629 14.43 16.02 21.18
N LEU A 630 13.72 17.01 20.63
CA LEU A 630 14.08 17.71 19.39
C LEU A 630 15.47 18.37 19.46
N THR A 631 15.85 18.92 20.62
CA THR A 631 17.13 19.63 20.80
C THR A 631 18.31 18.67 20.68
N GLN A 632 18.18 17.46 21.23
CA GLN A 632 19.19 16.40 21.11
C GLN A 632 19.30 15.93 19.65
N LEU A 633 18.16 15.63 19.00
CA LEU A 633 18.11 15.22 17.61
C LEU A 633 18.74 16.26 16.66
N MET A 634 18.48 17.54 16.90
CA MET A 634 19.11 18.64 16.16
C MET A 634 20.61 18.76 16.45
N GLY A 635 21.04 18.55 17.69
CA GLY A 635 22.45 18.56 18.09
C GLY A 635 23.26 17.48 17.37
N ASP A 636 22.79 16.24 17.37
CA ASP A 636 23.41 15.14 16.61
C ASP A 636 23.42 15.48 15.09
N MET A 637 22.31 15.97 14.52
CA MET A 637 22.29 16.39 13.11
C MET A 637 23.31 17.52 12.80
N MET A 638 23.59 18.41 13.74
CA MET A 638 24.57 19.49 13.58
C MET A 638 26.00 18.96 13.60
N LEU A 639 26.32 17.96 14.44
CA LEU A 639 27.65 17.32 14.44
C LEU A 639 27.98 16.68 13.08
N ASN A 640 27.02 15.96 12.46
CA ASN A 640 27.23 15.42 11.11
C ASN A 640 27.37 16.52 10.04
N LYS A 641 26.80 17.71 10.28
CA LYS A 641 26.92 18.85 9.36
C LYS A 641 28.25 19.59 9.51
N GLU A 642 28.82 19.63 10.70
CA GLU A 642 30.15 20.23 10.92
C GLU A 642 31.25 19.34 10.32
N PHE A 643 31.21 18.03 10.58
CA PHE A 643 32.07 17.04 9.92
C PHE A 643 32.03 17.14 8.40
N ALA A 644 30.83 17.37 7.83
CA ALA A 644 30.66 17.54 6.39
C ALA A 644 31.39 18.78 5.86
N LYS A 645 31.28 19.94 6.53
CA LYS A 645 32.03 21.15 6.15
C LYS A 645 33.55 20.94 6.22
N GLU A 646 34.01 20.35 7.32
CA GLU A 646 35.43 20.09 7.61
C GLU A 646 36.09 19.27 6.50
N HIS A 647 35.38 18.27 5.98
CA HIS A 647 35.85 17.39 4.91
C HIS A 647 35.35 17.79 3.51
N GLY A 648 34.82 19.00 3.34
CA GLY A 648 34.40 19.56 2.05
C GLY A 648 33.16 18.91 1.41
N ILE A 649 32.41 18.09 2.14
CA ILE A 649 31.20 17.40 1.68
C ILE A 649 30.06 18.41 1.50
N PRO A 650 29.34 18.43 0.35
CA PRO A 650 28.20 19.32 0.13
C PRO A 650 27.10 19.17 1.20
N THR A 651 26.58 20.30 1.71
CA THR A 651 25.57 20.32 2.80
C THR A 651 24.21 20.90 2.39
N ASP A 652 24.01 21.09 1.08
CA ASP A 652 22.89 21.79 0.44
C ASP A 652 22.05 20.88 -0.48
N SER A 653 22.39 19.59 -0.59
CA SER A 653 21.73 18.61 -1.48
C SER A 653 20.21 18.48 -1.29
N GLY A 654 19.69 18.90 -0.13
CA GLY A 654 18.26 18.87 0.20
C GLY A 654 17.69 17.45 0.34
N TYR A 655 18.57 16.44 0.37
CA TYR A 655 18.25 15.02 0.51
C TYR A 655 18.91 14.43 1.77
N SER A 656 18.19 13.56 2.45
CA SER A 656 18.67 12.73 3.55
C SER A 656 17.78 11.50 3.63
N VAL A 657 18.32 10.41 4.15
CA VAL A 657 17.60 9.20 4.52
C VAL A 657 17.99 8.91 5.97
N SER A 658 17.04 8.53 6.82
CA SER A 658 17.35 8.17 8.20
C SER A 658 17.76 6.71 8.34
N PRO A 659 18.59 6.38 9.36
CA PRO A 659 18.92 5.00 9.74
C PRO A 659 17.69 4.10 9.80
N HIS A 660 17.74 2.98 9.07
CA HIS A 660 16.66 2.00 8.95
C HIS A 660 15.30 2.57 8.51
N HIS A 661 15.27 3.72 7.80
CA HIS A 661 14.06 4.47 7.42
C HIS A 661 13.18 4.94 8.60
N SER A 662 13.67 4.82 9.84
CA SER A 662 12.92 5.14 11.04
C SER A 662 12.50 6.61 11.08
N GLY A 663 11.23 6.85 11.42
CA GLY A 663 10.63 8.18 11.49
C GLY A 663 10.26 8.80 10.14
N VAL A 664 10.66 8.22 8.99
CA VAL A 664 10.15 8.67 7.67
C VAL A 664 8.73 8.17 7.49
N TYR A 665 8.54 6.85 7.66
CA TYR A 665 7.25 6.20 7.80
C TYR A 665 7.41 4.96 8.72
N PRO A 666 6.62 4.79 9.80
CA PRO A 666 5.67 5.76 10.37
C PRO A 666 6.32 7.12 10.62
N ALA A 667 5.59 8.21 10.29
CA ALA A 667 6.15 9.55 10.34
C ALA A 667 6.33 10.02 11.79
N HIS A 668 7.55 10.42 12.16
CA HIS A 668 7.91 10.99 13.47
C HIS A 668 8.12 12.49 13.32
N GLU A 669 7.30 13.31 13.98
CA GLU A 669 7.25 14.76 13.67
C GLU A 669 8.59 15.46 13.97
N LEU A 670 9.33 15.01 14.98
CA LEU A 670 10.63 15.60 15.35
C LEU A 670 11.67 15.46 14.22
N LEU A 671 11.63 14.36 13.44
CA LEU A 671 12.53 14.15 12.31
C LEU A 671 12.30 15.21 11.22
N TYR A 672 11.04 15.38 10.79
CA TYR A 672 10.66 16.35 9.75
C TYR A 672 10.96 17.80 10.18
N ILE A 673 10.88 18.11 11.49
CA ILE A 673 11.23 19.44 12.03
C ILE A 673 12.76 19.64 12.06
N ALA A 674 13.52 18.67 12.57
CA ALA A 674 14.97 18.76 12.69
C ALA A 674 15.66 18.81 11.32
N TRP A 675 15.25 17.94 10.39
CA TRP A 675 15.74 17.90 9.01
C TRP A 675 15.59 19.25 8.28
N LYS A 676 14.46 19.93 8.44
CA LYS A 676 14.29 21.28 7.89
C LYS A 676 15.23 22.29 8.52
N LYS A 677 15.28 22.33 9.86
CA LYS A 677 16.06 23.34 10.60
C LYS A 677 17.57 23.21 10.40
N VAL A 678 18.10 21.99 10.34
CA VAL A 678 19.55 21.75 10.25
C VAL A 678 20.03 21.58 8.80
N TRP A 679 19.29 20.83 7.98
CA TRP A 679 19.73 20.39 6.65
C TRP A 679 18.91 20.93 5.48
N ASN A 680 17.83 21.69 5.73
CA ASN A 680 16.92 22.20 4.69
C ASN A 680 16.39 21.08 3.75
N ILE A 681 16.10 19.91 4.32
CA ILE A 681 15.63 18.76 3.54
C ILE A 681 14.30 19.07 2.85
N ARG A 682 14.25 18.75 1.56
CA ARG A 682 13.05 18.84 0.70
C ARG A 682 12.66 17.49 0.11
N VAL A 683 13.57 16.50 0.09
CA VAL A 683 13.31 15.13 -0.38
C VAL A 683 13.91 14.09 0.57
N THR A 684 13.23 12.97 0.74
CA THR A 684 13.74 11.73 1.38
C THR A 684 13.21 10.52 0.61
N SER A 685 13.75 9.33 0.85
CA SER A 685 13.16 8.08 0.36
C SER A 685 12.83 7.12 1.52
N THR A 686 11.92 6.18 1.26
CA THR A 686 11.57 5.08 2.18
C THR A 686 11.05 3.87 1.43
N GLU A 687 11.37 2.67 1.93
CA GLU A 687 10.78 1.42 1.45
C GLU A 687 9.46 1.04 2.15
N GLU A 688 9.11 1.73 3.22
CA GLU A 688 8.04 1.36 4.16
C GLU A 688 6.62 1.75 3.68
N TYR A 689 6.50 2.80 2.85
CA TYR A 689 5.22 3.48 2.61
C TYR A 689 4.51 3.07 1.30
N PRO A 690 3.16 2.87 1.33
CA PRO A 690 2.31 2.68 2.50
C PRO A 690 2.45 1.27 3.12
N HIS A 691 3.11 0.36 2.40
CA HIS A 691 3.41 -1.01 2.81
C HIS A 691 4.85 -1.37 2.43
N LEU A 692 5.61 -1.92 3.37
CA LEU A 692 6.93 -2.50 3.13
C LEU A 692 6.89 -3.62 2.07
N ARG A 693 5.86 -4.48 2.11
CA ARG A 693 5.61 -5.57 1.15
C ARG A 693 4.11 -5.61 0.76
N PRO A 694 3.76 -6.00 -0.47
CA PRO A 694 4.63 -6.22 -1.63
C PRO A 694 5.06 -4.89 -2.28
N ALA A 695 6.30 -4.81 -2.74
CA ALA A 695 6.93 -3.56 -3.20
C ALA A 695 6.17 -2.82 -4.32
N ARG A 696 5.43 -3.54 -5.18
CA ARG A 696 4.52 -2.98 -6.20
C ARG A 696 3.47 -2.00 -5.67
N LEU A 697 3.16 -2.03 -4.37
CA LEU A 697 2.23 -1.13 -3.70
C LEU A 697 2.91 0.10 -3.08
N ARG A 698 4.25 0.22 -3.12
CA ARG A 698 4.97 1.41 -2.62
C ARG A 698 4.61 2.64 -3.45
N ARG A 699 4.41 3.79 -2.79
CA ARG A 699 3.95 5.05 -3.39
C ARG A 699 4.77 6.22 -2.86
N ALA A 700 4.61 7.42 -3.40
CA ALA A 700 5.13 8.62 -2.77
C ALA A 700 4.08 9.28 -1.85
N PHE A 701 4.52 10.25 -1.03
CA PHE A 701 3.66 11.23 -0.37
C PHE A 701 4.41 12.53 -0.07
N ILE A 702 3.68 13.61 0.22
CA ILE A 702 4.25 14.85 0.74
C ILE A 702 3.81 15.02 2.18
N HIS A 703 4.76 15.08 3.11
CA HIS A 703 4.49 15.40 4.53
C HIS A 703 5.36 16.56 5.00
N ARG A 704 4.76 17.52 5.71
CA ARG A 704 5.38 18.80 6.10
C ARG A 704 6.14 19.51 4.96
N ASN A 705 5.71 19.40 3.70
CA ASN A 705 6.40 19.91 2.50
C ASN A 705 7.77 19.25 2.22
N ILE A 706 8.03 18.05 2.74
CA ILE A 706 9.11 17.15 2.30
C ILE A 706 8.48 16.10 1.38
N MET A 707 9.09 15.89 0.22
CA MET A 707 8.72 14.86 -0.75
C MET A 707 9.32 13.52 -0.34
N VAL A 708 8.48 12.53 -0.03
CA VAL A 708 8.88 11.19 0.39
C VAL A 708 8.69 10.23 -0.78
N LEU A 709 9.78 9.66 -1.30
CA LEU A 709 9.79 8.85 -2.52
C LEU A 709 9.94 7.35 -2.24
N PRO A 710 9.33 6.45 -3.03
CA PRO A 710 9.40 5.01 -2.80
C PRO A 710 10.78 4.44 -3.17
N ARG A 711 11.49 3.93 -2.18
CA ARG A 711 12.77 3.24 -2.33
C ARG A 711 12.56 1.78 -2.74
N GLN A 712 13.49 1.25 -3.51
CA GLN A 712 13.46 -0.08 -4.10
C GLN A 712 14.60 -0.94 -3.52
N THR A 713 14.32 -2.23 -3.36
CA THR A 713 15.30 -3.25 -2.98
C THR A 713 15.96 -3.85 -4.22
N CYS A 714 17.24 -4.24 -4.11
CA CYS A 714 18.01 -4.81 -5.24
C CYS A 714 18.43 -6.28 -5.04
N GLY A 715 17.98 -6.94 -3.96
CA GLY A 715 18.41 -8.28 -3.57
C GLY A 715 19.69 -8.32 -2.72
N LEU A 716 20.41 -7.21 -2.61
CA LEU A 716 21.60 -7.05 -1.76
C LEU A 716 21.21 -6.44 -0.40
N PHE A 717 21.63 -7.09 0.68
CA PHE A 717 21.43 -6.64 2.06
C PHE A 717 22.80 -6.39 2.74
N THR A 718 22.81 -5.82 3.95
CA THR A 718 24.06 -5.50 4.69
C THR A 718 25.02 -6.68 4.88
N HIS A 719 24.47 -7.90 5.01
CA HIS A 719 25.22 -9.16 5.14
C HIS A 719 25.55 -9.83 3.80
N THR A 720 25.02 -9.33 2.69
CA THR A 720 25.22 -9.86 1.33
C THR A 720 26.48 -9.24 0.72
N ILE A 721 27.64 -9.70 1.21
CA ILE A 721 28.95 -9.09 0.95
C ILE A 721 29.76 -9.91 -0.07
N CYS A 722 29.71 -11.24 0.05
CA CYS A 722 30.46 -12.17 -0.81
C CYS A 722 29.49 -13.04 -1.65
N ILE A 723 29.88 -13.47 -2.85
CA ILE A 723 28.95 -14.19 -3.76
C ILE A 723 28.43 -15.50 -3.16
N ASN A 724 29.28 -16.19 -2.39
CA ASN A 724 28.96 -17.41 -1.66
C ASN A 724 28.04 -17.17 -0.44
N SER A 725 27.82 -15.91 -0.03
CA SER A 725 26.87 -15.50 1.01
C SER A 725 25.51 -15.03 0.45
N TYR A 726 25.35 -14.95 -0.88
CA TYR A 726 24.09 -14.55 -1.50
C TYR A 726 23.01 -15.64 -1.30
N PRO A 727 21.79 -15.31 -0.84
CA PRO A 727 20.72 -16.29 -0.68
C PRO A 727 20.32 -16.97 -2.01
N GLY A 728 20.65 -18.26 -2.15
CA GLY A 728 20.49 -19.01 -3.41
C GLY A 728 21.70 -18.95 -4.35
N GLY A 729 22.82 -18.39 -3.88
CA GLY A 729 24.08 -18.31 -4.62
C GLY A 729 24.01 -17.46 -5.89
N ARG A 730 25.04 -17.59 -6.73
CA ARG A 730 25.20 -16.77 -7.93
C ARG A 730 24.03 -16.89 -8.91
N GLU A 731 23.55 -18.10 -9.18
CA GLU A 731 22.43 -18.32 -10.10
C GLU A 731 21.21 -17.48 -9.73
N LYS A 732 20.94 -17.30 -8.42
CA LYS A 732 19.80 -16.52 -7.94
C LYS A 732 19.98 -15.00 -8.05
N LEU A 733 21.22 -14.52 -8.08
CA LEU A 733 21.53 -13.12 -8.41
C LEU A 733 21.41 -12.91 -9.92
N ASP A 734 21.99 -13.81 -10.72
CA ASP A 734 22.02 -13.74 -12.17
C ASP A 734 20.60 -13.88 -12.76
N GLU A 735 19.70 -14.66 -12.14
CA GLU A 735 18.24 -14.67 -12.40
C GLU A 735 17.59 -13.29 -12.18
N SER A 736 17.87 -12.63 -11.04
CA SER A 736 17.25 -11.34 -10.68
C SER A 736 17.60 -10.23 -11.68
N ILE A 737 18.83 -10.30 -12.20
CA ILE A 737 19.39 -9.45 -13.25
C ILE A 737 18.78 -9.80 -14.62
N SER A 738 18.65 -11.08 -14.95
CA SER A 738 18.35 -11.58 -16.31
C SER A 738 16.85 -11.84 -16.50
N GLY A 739 16.04 -10.79 -16.34
CA GLY A 739 14.58 -10.86 -16.48
C GLY A 739 13.81 -11.02 -15.16
N GLY A 740 14.49 -11.27 -14.05
CA GLY A 740 13.90 -11.42 -12.71
C GLY A 740 13.53 -10.10 -12.00
N GLU A 741 13.59 -10.11 -10.67
CA GLU A 741 13.01 -9.05 -9.83
C GLU A 741 13.65 -7.67 -10.03
N LEU A 742 14.99 -7.58 -10.08
CA LEU A 742 15.68 -6.29 -10.28
C LEU A 742 15.38 -5.71 -11.66
N PHE A 743 15.45 -6.53 -12.71
CA PHE A 743 15.07 -6.13 -14.07
C PHE A 743 13.63 -5.61 -14.12
N GLN A 744 12.67 -6.40 -13.64
CA GLN A 744 11.25 -6.04 -13.65
C GLN A 744 10.95 -4.78 -12.83
N THR A 745 11.65 -4.59 -11.70
CA THR A 745 11.54 -3.38 -10.88
C THR A 745 11.91 -2.12 -11.67
N ILE A 746 13.01 -2.16 -12.44
CA ILE A 746 13.42 -1.03 -13.30
C ILE A 746 12.47 -0.86 -14.48
N VAL A 747 12.00 -1.95 -15.10
CA VAL A 747 11.05 -1.87 -16.22
C VAL A 747 9.73 -1.21 -15.81
N TYR A 748 9.16 -1.54 -14.65
CA TYR A 748 7.81 -1.07 -14.26
C TYR A 748 7.79 0.29 -13.54
N ASN A 749 8.92 0.78 -13.00
CA ASN A 749 8.96 2.05 -12.26
C ASN A 749 9.67 3.16 -13.06
N PRO A 750 9.02 4.29 -13.39
CA PRO A 750 9.66 5.44 -14.06
C PRO A 750 10.80 6.09 -13.26
N ILE A 751 10.76 6.00 -11.93
CA ILE A 751 11.75 6.54 -11.00
C ILE A 751 12.17 5.41 -10.06
N ASN A 752 13.48 5.15 -10.00
CA ASN A 752 14.07 4.08 -9.22
C ASN A 752 15.12 4.67 -8.27
N ILE A 753 14.90 4.53 -6.98
CA ILE A 753 15.89 4.85 -5.94
C ILE A 753 16.23 3.54 -5.25
N PHE A 754 17.41 2.99 -5.50
CA PHE A 754 17.84 1.72 -4.90
C PHE A 754 18.56 1.95 -3.58
N MET A 755 18.23 1.12 -2.59
CA MET A 755 18.99 0.99 -1.35
C MET A 755 20.13 -0.01 -1.55
N THR A 756 21.35 0.42 -1.21
CA THR A 756 22.53 -0.42 -0.97
C THR A 756 23.31 0.15 0.22
N HIS A 757 24.28 -0.60 0.75
CA HIS A 757 25.10 -0.20 1.89
C HIS A 757 26.58 -0.29 1.52
N MET A 758 27.45 0.43 2.25
CA MET A 758 28.89 0.46 1.99
C MET A 758 29.51 -0.94 1.80
N SER A 759 29.11 -1.93 2.61
CA SER A 759 29.63 -3.30 2.56
C SER A 759 29.34 -4.03 1.23
N ASN A 760 28.31 -3.64 0.47
CA ASN A 760 27.98 -4.25 -0.82
C ASN A 760 28.96 -3.88 -1.96
N TYR A 761 29.86 -2.92 -1.72
CA TYR A 761 30.87 -2.44 -2.66
C TYR A 761 32.30 -2.85 -2.29
N GLY A 762 32.51 -3.41 -1.10
CA GLY A 762 33.77 -4.03 -0.68
C GLY A 762 33.86 -5.51 -1.06
N ASN A 763 34.97 -6.16 -0.72
CA ASN A 763 35.21 -7.59 -0.88
C ASN A 763 34.98 -8.12 -2.32
N ASP A 764 33.85 -8.78 -2.59
CA ASP A 764 33.47 -9.32 -3.92
C ASP A 764 32.71 -8.29 -4.78
N ARG A 765 32.42 -7.09 -4.25
CA ARG A 765 31.86 -5.93 -4.99
C ARG A 765 30.50 -6.19 -5.67
N LEU A 766 29.65 -7.00 -5.04
CA LEU A 766 28.40 -7.50 -5.63
C LEU A 766 27.50 -6.40 -6.21
N ALA A 767 27.43 -5.22 -5.61
CA ALA A 767 26.62 -4.11 -6.14
C ALA A 767 27.12 -3.60 -7.51
N LEU A 768 28.44 -3.55 -7.72
CA LEU A 768 29.03 -3.14 -9.01
C LEU A 768 28.68 -4.14 -10.11
N TYR A 769 28.84 -5.43 -9.84
CA TYR A 769 28.44 -6.51 -10.74
C TYR A 769 26.95 -6.44 -11.08
N THR A 770 26.10 -6.29 -10.05
CA THR A 770 24.64 -6.33 -10.16
C THR A 770 24.10 -5.21 -11.05
N PHE A 771 24.49 -3.97 -10.78
CA PHE A 771 23.97 -2.82 -11.53
C PHE A 771 24.56 -2.71 -12.94
N GLU A 772 25.87 -2.95 -13.13
CA GLU A 772 26.44 -2.94 -14.49
C GLU A 772 25.83 -4.04 -15.38
N SER A 773 25.53 -5.21 -14.81
CA SER A 773 24.88 -6.30 -15.54
C SER A 773 23.43 -5.97 -15.90
N VAL A 774 22.60 -5.48 -14.96
CA VAL A 774 21.18 -5.21 -15.28
C VAL A 774 21.03 -4.07 -16.29
N PHE A 775 21.88 -3.04 -16.27
CA PHE A 775 21.83 -1.97 -17.27
C PHE A 775 22.24 -2.46 -18.67
N LYS A 776 23.21 -3.39 -18.78
CA LYS A 776 23.54 -4.07 -20.05
C LYS A 776 22.37 -4.91 -20.56
N PHE A 777 21.71 -5.67 -19.68
CA PHE A 777 20.56 -6.50 -20.03
C PHE A 777 19.34 -5.64 -20.47
N LEU A 778 19.08 -4.53 -19.78
CA LEU A 778 18.06 -3.53 -20.15
C LEU A 778 18.30 -2.92 -21.54
N ARG A 779 19.54 -2.53 -21.87
CA ARG A 779 19.89 -1.99 -23.21
C ARG A 779 19.74 -3.02 -24.33
N CYS A 780 19.87 -4.31 -24.01
CA CYS A 780 19.65 -5.41 -24.95
C CYS A 780 18.16 -5.61 -25.24
N TRP A 781 17.34 -5.77 -24.18
CA TRP A 781 15.97 -6.26 -24.29
C TRP A 781 14.86 -5.21 -24.25
N THR A 782 15.21 -3.93 -24.10
CA THR A 782 14.22 -2.84 -24.04
C THR A 782 14.65 -1.61 -24.83
N ASN A 783 13.68 -0.77 -25.21
CA ASN A 783 13.91 0.58 -25.71
C ASN A 783 13.88 1.64 -24.59
N LEU A 784 14.20 1.24 -23.34
CA LEU A 784 14.22 2.16 -22.20
C LEU A 784 15.43 3.08 -22.26
N LYS A 785 15.18 4.37 -21.99
CA LYS A 785 16.20 5.39 -21.84
C LYS A 785 16.49 5.57 -20.36
N LEU A 786 17.68 5.17 -19.94
CA LEU A 786 18.13 5.29 -18.56
C LEU A 786 18.83 6.64 -18.38
N THR A 787 18.53 7.37 -17.32
CA THR A 787 19.18 8.64 -16.94
C THR A 787 19.30 8.75 -15.43
N SER A 788 20.11 9.66 -14.92
CA SER A 788 20.18 10.01 -13.50
C SER A 788 20.10 11.52 -13.32
N VAL A 789 19.35 11.97 -12.32
CA VAL A 789 19.15 13.39 -11.99
C VAL A 789 19.10 13.59 -10.47
N PRO A 790 19.39 14.79 -9.92
CA PRO A 790 19.46 15.01 -8.48
C PRO A 790 18.14 14.68 -7.73
N PRO A 791 18.19 14.27 -6.45
CA PRO A 791 17.00 13.82 -5.71
C PRO A 791 15.85 14.83 -5.66
N LEU A 792 16.16 16.14 -5.63
CA LEU A 792 15.14 17.19 -5.71
C LEU A 792 14.32 17.11 -7.01
N GLN A 793 15.02 16.97 -8.14
CA GLN A 793 14.42 16.85 -9.46
C GLN A 793 13.65 15.53 -9.61
N LEU A 794 14.13 14.42 -9.02
CA LEU A 794 13.37 13.17 -8.95
C LEU A 794 12.02 13.36 -8.24
N GLY A 795 11.98 14.12 -7.14
CA GLY A 795 10.72 14.39 -6.42
C GLY A 795 9.73 15.23 -7.24
N GLU A 796 10.23 16.27 -7.90
CA GLU A 796 9.42 17.12 -8.79
C GLU A 796 8.88 16.33 -10.00
N LEU A 797 9.71 15.46 -10.60
CA LEU A 797 9.29 14.55 -11.66
C LEU A 797 8.26 13.54 -11.16
N TYR A 798 8.42 13.00 -9.95
CA TYR A 798 7.45 12.05 -9.37
C TYR A 798 6.06 12.67 -9.24
N PHE A 799 5.95 13.84 -8.59
CA PHE A 799 4.65 14.50 -8.38
C PHE A 799 4.14 15.28 -9.61
N LYS A 800 4.86 15.22 -10.73
CA LYS A 800 4.39 15.56 -12.08
C LYS A 800 3.80 14.34 -12.80
N LEU A 801 4.35 13.14 -12.59
CA LEU A 801 3.83 11.87 -13.12
C LEU A 801 2.63 11.34 -12.32
N HIS A 802 2.64 11.51 -11.00
CA HIS A 802 1.66 10.98 -10.05
C HIS A 802 1.14 12.09 -9.11
N PRO A 803 0.44 13.12 -9.64
CA PRO A 803 -0.11 14.20 -8.82
C PRO A 803 -1.14 13.75 -7.78
N GLU A 804 -1.78 12.60 -7.98
CA GLU A 804 -2.72 11.98 -7.04
C GLU A 804 -2.06 11.31 -5.83
N GLU A 805 -0.74 11.09 -5.88
CA GLU A 805 0.04 10.50 -4.77
C GLU A 805 0.59 11.56 -3.81
N ARG A 806 0.30 12.86 -4.01
CA ARG A 806 0.77 13.93 -3.11
C ARG A 806 0.20 13.79 -1.70
N ASP A 807 -1.05 13.37 -1.59
CA ASP A 807 -1.74 13.12 -0.33
C ASP A 807 -1.18 11.86 0.36
N PRO A 808 -0.74 11.93 1.64
CA PRO A 808 -0.45 10.73 2.39
C PRO A 808 -1.70 9.87 2.58
N ILE A 809 -1.49 8.58 2.86
CA ILE A 809 -2.49 7.61 3.30
C ILE A 809 -1.90 6.92 4.52
N TRP A 810 -2.20 7.44 5.71
CA TRP A 810 -1.72 6.88 6.98
C TRP A 810 -2.30 5.48 7.19
N GLY A 811 -1.46 4.46 7.07
CA GLY A 811 -1.78 3.09 7.46
C GLY A 811 -1.60 2.88 8.98
N ASN A 812 -2.14 1.78 9.50
CA ASN A 812 -1.90 1.37 10.90
C ASN A 812 -0.44 0.93 11.10
N PRO A 813 0.38 1.64 11.91
CA PRO A 813 1.77 1.23 12.18
C PRO A 813 1.86 -0.15 12.85
N ALA A 814 0.85 -0.53 13.61
CA ALA A 814 0.90 -1.73 14.43
C ALA A 814 0.46 -3.01 13.70
N ASP A 815 -0.05 -2.92 12.46
CA ASP A 815 -0.39 -4.10 11.66
C ASP A 815 0.80 -4.65 10.84
N ASP A 816 1.95 -3.94 10.81
CA ASP A 816 3.23 -4.45 10.28
C ASP A 816 4.29 -4.57 11.41
N PRO A 817 4.97 -5.73 11.59
CA PRO A 817 5.94 -5.94 12.68
C PRO A 817 7.24 -5.13 12.60
N LYS A 818 7.61 -4.56 11.45
CA LYS A 818 8.75 -3.63 11.30
C LYS A 818 8.29 -2.24 11.69
N HIS A 819 7.21 -1.74 11.09
CA HIS A 819 6.62 -0.43 11.44
C HIS A 819 6.37 -0.31 12.95
N ALA A 820 5.80 -1.35 13.58
CA ALA A 820 5.51 -1.38 15.02
C ALA A 820 6.75 -1.25 15.92
N LYS A 821 7.94 -1.63 15.43
CA LYS A 821 9.21 -1.52 16.17
C LYS A 821 9.90 -0.16 16.00
N ILE A 822 9.69 0.50 14.85
CA ILE A 822 10.31 1.81 14.52
C ILE A 822 9.35 3.00 14.72
N TRP A 823 8.25 2.77 15.44
CA TRP A 823 7.26 3.76 15.84
C TRP A 823 7.63 4.34 17.23
N ALA A 824 7.42 5.63 17.46
CA ALA A 824 7.85 6.31 18.69
C ALA A 824 7.16 5.73 19.94
N GLY A 825 7.97 5.33 20.93
CA GLY A 825 7.56 4.40 22.00
C GLY A 825 6.49 4.91 22.98
N SER A 826 6.14 6.19 22.95
CA SER A 826 5.06 6.76 23.75
C SER A 826 3.66 6.37 23.27
N LYS A 827 3.52 5.85 22.05
CA LYS A 827 2.22 5.57 21.39
C LYS A 827 2.09 4.08 21.06
N ARG A 828 1.04 3.43 21.61
CA ARG A 828 0.78 1.98 21.45
C ARG A 828 -0.34 1.70 20.47
N ARG A 829 -0.40 0.46 19.96
CA ARG A 829 -1.50 -0.13 19.14
C ARG A 829 -2.91 0.09 19.71
N THR A 830 -2.99 0.35 21.02
CA THR A 830 -4.19 0.30 21.86
C THR A 830 -4.84 1.67 22.08
N THR A 831 -4.25 2.72 21.50
CA THR A 831 -4.80 4.10 21.44
C THR A 831 -5.77 4.34 20.28
N LEU A 832 -5.79 3.48 19.26
CA LEU A 832 -6.62 3.70 18.07
C LEU A 832 -8.11 3.37 18.34
N PRO A 833 -9.07 4.22 17.93
CA PRO A 833 -10.48 4.00 18.22
C PRO A 833 -11.04 2.75 17.50
N LYS A 834 -11.73 1.91 18.27
CA LYS A 834 -12.40 0.69 17.81
C LYS A 834 -13.76 0.98 17.13
N LEU A 835 -14.26 2.22 17.20
CA LEU A 835 -15.52 2.70 16.62
C LEU A 835 -15.40 4.13 16.05
N LEU A 836 -15.97 4.35 14.86
CA LEU A 836 -16.17 5.65 14.24
C LEU A 836 -17.67 5.98 14.10
N VAL A 837 -18.12 7.10 14.67
CA VAL A 837 -19.48 7.63 14.49
C VAL A 837 -19.48 8.67 13.37
N LEU A 838 -19.97 8.26 12.21
CA LEU A 838 -19.78 8.96 10.93
C LEU A 838 -20.68 10.18 10.73
N GLY A 839 -21.76 10.30 11.50
CA GLY A 839 -22.85 11.25 11.28
C GLY A 839 -24.02 10.62 10.51
N PRO A 840 -24.52 11.24 9.43
CA PRO A 840 -24.18 12.59 8.94
C PRO A 840 -24.53 13.70 9.95
N GLN A 841 -24.18 14.94 9.63
CA GLN A 841 -24.57 16.11 10.43
C GLN A 841 -26.10 16.22 10.56
N LYS A 842 -26.53 16.69 11.73
CA LYS A 842 -27.92 17.01 12.14
C LYS A 842 -28.85 15.84 12.49
N THR A 843 -28.37 14.59 12.51
CA THR A 843 -29.25 13.42 12.72
C THR A 843 -29.36 12.91 14.16
N GLY A 844 -28.58 13.46 15.10
CA GLY A 844 -28.59 13.06 16.53
C GLY A 844 -27.22 12.66 17.09
N SER A 845 -26.15 12.70 16.29
CA SER A 845 -24.81 12.19 16.64
C SER A 845 -24.19 12.74 17.94
N THR A 846 -24.52 13.95 18.41
CA THR A 846 -24.10 14.41 19.75
C THR A 846 -24.82 13.68 20.88
N ALA A 847 -26.13 13.40 20.74
CA ALA A 847 -26.88 12.66 21.74
C ALA A 847 -26.35 11.23 21.85
N PHE A 848 -26.13 10.59 20.69
CA PHE A 848 -25.45 9.29 20.61
C PHE A 848 -24.10 9.28 21.33
N TYR A 849 -23.23 10.26 21.03
CA TYR A 849 -21.93 10.42 21.69
C TYR A 849 -22.09 10.54 23.21
N THR A 850 -22.96 11.43 23.69
CA THR A 850 -23.20 11.62 25.12
C THR A 850 -23.73 10.36 25.80
N PHE A 851 -24.64 9.62 25.16
CA PHE A 851 -25.20 8.38 25.72
C PHE A 851 -24.15 7.26 25.75
N LEU A 852 -23.40 7.06 24.67
CA LEU A 852 -22.34 6.04 24.61
C LEU A 852 -21.20 6.32 25.60
N SER A 853 -20.84 7.59 25.83
CA SER A 853 -19.86 8.00 26.85
C SER A 853 -20.30 7.75 28.30
N MET A 854 -21.53 7.27 28.56
CA MET A 854 -21.95 6.82 29.90
C MET A 854 -21.56 5.37 30.18
N HIS A 855 -21.19 4.59 29.16
CA HIS A 855 -20.91 3.17 29.29
C HIS A 855 -19.51 2.93 29.87
N PRO A 856 -19.34 2.26 31.03
CA PRO A 856 -18.08 2.25 31.78
C PRO A 856 -16.91 1.57 31.05
N ALA A 857 -17.19 0.60 30.16
CA ALA A 857 -16.15 -0.04 29.35
C ALA A 857 -15.72 0.75 28.10
N VAL A 858 -16.29 1.95 27.86
CA VAL A 858 -16.08 2.77 26.67
C VAL A 858 -15.44 4.11 27.04
N SER A 859 -14.65 4.69 26.14
CA SER A 859 -14.12 6.04 26.29
C SER A 859 -14.13 6.80 24.98
N SER A 860 -14.57 8.05 25.02
CA SER A 860 -14.50 8.97 23.89
C SER A 860 -13.12 9.64 23.79
N ASN A 861 -12.81 10.21 22.63
CA ASN A 861 -11.68 11.11 22.42
C ASN A 861 -11.68 12.32 23.39
N LEU A 862 -10.49 12.90 23.61
CA LEU A 862 -10.38 14.23 24.21
C LEU A 862 -11.09 15.29 23.34
N PRO A 863 -11.63 16.37 23.94
CA PRO A 863 -12.23 17.46 23.19
C PRO A 863 -11.17 18.29 22.46
N ASN A 864 -11.51 18.76 21.27
CA ASN A 864 -10.73 19.68 20.46
C ASN A 864 -11.17 21.13 20.74
N SER A 865 -10.23 22.09 20.80
CA SER A 865 -10.53 23.53 21.00
C SER A 865 -11.41 24.12 19.89
N ASP A 866 -11.22 23.65 18.67
CA ASP A 866 -11.77 24.25 17.45
C ASP A 866 -13.07 23.53 17.02
N THR A 867 -13.12 22.21 17.24
CA THR A 867 -14.20 21.30 16.78
C THR A 867 -14.95 20.58 17.91
N PHE A 868 -14.70 20.96 19.18
CA PHE A 868 -15.39 20.48 20.37
C PHE A 868 -15.35 18.96 20.54
N GLU A 869 -16.50 18.30 20.41
CA GLU A 869 -16.67 16.85 20.55
C GLU A 869 -16.10 16.06 19.34
N GLU A 870 -15.79 16.72 18.22
CA GLU A 870 -15.31 16.09 16.98
C GLU A 870 -13.80 16.30 16.77
N ILE A 871 -13.10 15.31 16.22
CA ILE A 871 -11.68 15.44 15.83
C ILE A 871 -11.55 15.95 14.38
N GLN A 872 -12.47 15.51 13.51
CA GLN A 872 -12.50 15.81 12.08
C GLN A 872 -11.20 15.49 11.34
N PHE A 873 -10.47 14.44 11.77
CA PHE A 873 -9.15 14.10 11.25
C PHE A 873 -9.19 13.69 9.78
N PHE A 874 -10.03 12.73 9.40
CA PHE A 874 -10.04 12.21 8.03
C PHE A 874 -10.58 13.21 6.99
N ASN A 875 -11.42 14.19 7.40
CA ASN A 875 -12.14 15.10 6.50
C ASN A 875 -11.45 16.44 6.21
N GLY A 876 -10.22 16.40 5.68
CA GLY A 876 -9.54 17.59 5.14
C GLY A 876 -8.29 17.98 5.91
N ASN A 877 -8.17 19.25 6.31
CA ASN A 877 -6.89 19.85 6.69
C ASN A 877 -6.23 19.23 7.93
N ASN A 878 -7.00 18.72 8.89
CA ASN A 878 -6.45 18.07 10.09
C ASN A 878 -5.67 16.79 9.74
N TYR A 879 -5.97 16.12 8.63
CA TYR A 879 -5.28 14.91 8.18
C TYR A 879 -3.77 15.10 7.94
N TYR A 880 -3.39 16.30 7.49
CA TYR A 880 -2.00 16.68 7.18
C TYR A 880 -1.22 17.15 8.42
N ARG A 881 -1.84 17.13 9.61
CA ARG A 881 -1.13 17.33 10.88
C ARG A 881 -0.32 16.10 11.32
N GLY A 882 -0.47 14.97 10.62
CA GLY A 882 0.22 13.70 10.86
C GLY A 882 -0.60 12.72 11.71
N LEU A 883 -0.22 11.45 11.68
CA LEU A 883 -0.81 10.42 12.55
C LEU A 883 -0.52 10.71 14.04
N GLU A 884 0.67 11.25 14.33
CA GLU A 884 1.08 11.80 15.64
C GLU A 884 -0.06 12.57 16.32
N TRP A 885 -0.59 13.59 15.62
CA TRP A 885 -1.61 14.52 16.09
C TRP A 885 -2.98 13.86 16.33
N TYR A 886 -3.32 12.82 15.57
CA TYR A 886 -4.58 12.09 15.76
C TYR A 886 -4.56 11.28 17.07
N LEU A 887 -3.42 10.70 17.41
CA LEU A 887 -3.23 9.85 18.58
C LEU A 887 -3.23 10.65 19.89
N ASP A 888 -2.87 11.93 19.85
CA ASP A 888 -2.88 12.82 21.03
C ASP A 888 -4.31 13.03 21.61
N PHE A 889 -5.36 12.74 20.83
CA PHE A 889 -6.74 12.72 21.32
C PHE A 889 -7.13 11.45 22.09
N PHE A 890 -6.25 10.44 22.14
CA PHE A 890 -6.50 9.12 22.72
C PHE A 890 -5.39 8.69 23.71
N PRO A 891 -5.06 9.49 24.75
CA PRO A 891 -4.00 9.15 25.69
C PRO A 891 -4.36 7.93 26.54
N LEU A 892 -3.42 7.00 26.70
CA LEU A 892 -3.52 5.94 27.71
C LEU A 892 -3.22 6.52 29.09
N GLN A 893 -4.05 6.19 30.07
CA GLN A 893 -3.70 6.33 31.49
C GLN A 893 -2.79 5.18 31.93
N PRO A 894 -1.96 5.34 32.98
CA PRO A 894 -1.07 4.27 33.47
C PRO A 894 -1.79 2.96 33.85
N ASN A 895 -3.07 3.07 34.22
CA ASN A 895 -3.93 1.95 34.63
C ASN A 895 -4.83 1.42 33.50
N ASP A 896 -4.75 1.98 32.28
CA ASP A 896 -5.56 1.50 31.15
C ASP A 896 -5.05 0.15 30.66
N THR A 897 -5.95 -0.82 30.54
CA THR A 897 -5.65 -2.08 29.87
C THR A 897 -5.56 -1.88 28.36
N ASP A 898 -4.76 -2.71 27.71
CA ASP A 898 -4.52 -2.69 26.26
C ASP A 898 -5.80 -2.98 25.42
N ASP A 899 -6.93 -3.30 26.06
CA ASP A 899 -8.21 -3.58 25.38
C ASP A 899 -9.28 -2.49 25.49
N LYS A 900 -8.99 -1.34 26.10
CA LYS A 900 -9.93 -0.21 26.29
C LYS A 900 -10.69 0.14 25.00
N PHE A 901 -12.02 0.25 25.08
CA PHE A 901 -12.87 0.51 23.90
C PHE A 901 -12.97 2.02 23.63
N MET A 902 -12.03 2.55 22.83
CA MET A 902 -12.05 3.95 22.43
C MET A 902 -12.92 4.20 21.20
N PHE A 903 -13.57 5.37 21.12
CA PHE A 903 -14.33 5.80 19.93
C PHE A 903 -14.16 7.29 19.65
N GLU A 904 -14.41 7.69 18.40
CA GLU A 904 -14.62 9.10 18.05
C GLU A 904 -15.92 9.33 17.27
N LYS A 905 -16.32 10.60 17.20
CA LYS A 905 -17.50 11.05 16.46
C LYS A 905 -17.12 12.29 15.67
N SER A 906 -17.22 12.21 14.34
CA SER A 906 -17.00 13.35 13.44
C SER A 906 -18.07 13.30 12.36
N ALA A 907 -19.14 14.09 12.50
CA ALA A 907 -20.35 13.94 11.69
C ALA A 907 -20.20 14.39 10.22
N THR A 908 -19.02 14.91 9.89
CA THR A 908 -18.47 15.27 8.58
C THR A 908 -17.82 14.10 7.83
N TYR A 909 -17.68 12.93 8.46
CA TYR A 909 -17.08 11.75 7.82
C TYR A 909 -18.01 11.09 6.81
N PHE A 910 -19.33 11.05 7.08
CA PHE A 910 -20.30 10.30 6.29
C PHE A 910 -20.25 10.59 4.78
N ASP A 911 -20.33 11.87 4.39
CA ASP A 911 -20.39 12.30 2.98
C ASP A 911 -19.03 12.64 2.36
N GLY A 912 -17.94 12.61 3.13
CA GLY A 912 -16.59 12.88 2.66
C GLY A 912 -16.06 11.84 1.65
N GLU A 913 -15.43 12.31 0.57
CA GLU A 913 -15.07 11.45 -0.56
C GLU A 913 -13.83 10.58 -0.30
N LEU A 914 -12.73 11.18 0.19
CA LEU A 914 -11.52 10.44 0.56
C LEU A 914 -11.62 9.77 1.95
N VAL A 915 -12.66 10.06 2.73
CA VAL A 915 -12.77 9.65 4.14
C VAL A 915 -12.80 8.12 4.29
N PRO A 916 -13.61 7.33 3.55
CA PRO A 916 -13.60 5.87 3.68
C PRO A 916 -12.23 5.25 3.40
N LYS A 917 -11.50 5.75 2.38
CA LYS A 917 -10.14 5.30 2.05
C LYS A 917 -9.15 5.61 3.18
N ARG A 918 -9.15 6.84 3.69
CA ARG A 918 -8.25 7.31 4.75
C ARG A 918 -8.55 6.62 6.10
N ALA A 919 -9.82 6.40 6.41
CA ALA A 919 -10.27 5.67 7.58
C ALA A 919 -9.89 4.19 7.50
N HIS A 920 -10.18 3.50 6.39
CA HIS A 920 -9.85 2.08 6.24
C HIS A 920 -8.34 1.80 6.27
N ALA A 921 -7.50 2.71 5.78
CA ALA A 921 -6.04 2.54 5.87
C ALA A 921 -5.54 2.48 7.33
N LEU A 922 -6.03 3.37 8.20
CA LEU A 922 -5.61 3.46 9.60
C LEU A 922 -6.40 2.52 10.53
N LEU A 923 -7.68 2.30 10.22
CA LEU A 923 -8.68 1.67 11.08
C LEU A 923 -9.51 0.61 10.32
N PRO A 924 -8.89 -0.38 9.64
CA PRO A 924 -9.63 -1.36 8.83
C PRO A 924 -10.59 -2.22 9.66
N LYS A 925 -10.28 -2.44 10.94
CA LYS A 925 -11.05 -3.27 11.89
C LYS A 925 -12.09 -2.50 12.71
N ALA A 926 -12.18 -1.17 12.54
CA ALA A 926 -13.12 -0.36 13.33
C ALA A 926 -14.58 -0.63 12.94
N GLN A 927 -15.46 -0.58 13.94
CA GLN A 927 -16.90 -0.55 13.73
C GLN A 927 -17.33 0.84 13.25
N LEU A 928 -18.41 0.92 12.48
CA LEU A 928 -18.96 2.14 11.92
C LEU A 928 -20.40 2.32 12.37
N VAL A 929 -20.74 3.52 12.87
CA VAL A 929 -22.13 3.90 13.19
C VAL A 929 -22.55 5.12 12.37
N THR A 930 -23.72 5.03 11.77
CA THR A 930 -24.39 6.14 11.08
C THR A 930 -25.85 6.25 11.54
N ILE A 931 -26.35 7.47 11.67
CA ILE A 931 -27.68 7.76 12.23
C ILE A 931 -28.47 8.51 11.15
N LEU A 932 -29.62 7.99 10.72
CA LEU A 932 -30.39 8.51 9.59
C LEU A 932 -31.79 8.96 10.01
N ILE A 933 -32.18 10.16 9.57
CA ILE A 933 -33.55 10.72 9.64
C ILE A 933 -33.99 11.16 8.24
N SER A 934 -35.28 11.48 8.03
CA SER A 934 -35.76 12.01 6.75
C SER A 934 -34.82 13.11 6.20
N PRO A 935 -34.29 12.97 4.97
CA PRO A 935 -33.26 13.86 4.46
C PRO A 935 -33.78 15.29 4.24
N ALA A 936 -35.11 15.48 4.12
CA ALA A 936 -35.74 16.79 4.15
C ALA A 936 -35.63 17.45 5.54
N LYS A 937 -35.99 16.72 6.62
CA LYS A 937 -35.79 17.18 8.01
C LYS A 937 -34.31 17.48 8.29
N ARG A 938 -33.38 16.66 7.80
CA ARG A 938 -31.92 16.89 7.92
C ARG A 938 -31.50 18.19 7.22
N ALA A 939 -31.90 18.39 5.97
CA ALA A 939 -31.54 19.57 5.18
C ALA A 939 -32.06 20.87 5.82
N TYR A 940 -33.30 20.87 6.34
CA TYR A 940 -33.88 22.00 7.05
C TYR A 940 -33.17 22.28 8.38
N SER A 941 -32.87 21.22 9.15
CA SER A 941 -32.09 21.36 10.40
C SER A 941 -30.66 21.87 10.14
N TRP A 942 -30.08 21.64 8.96
CA TRP A 942 -28.80 22.24 8.55
C TRP A 942 -28.94 23.72 8.20
N TYR A 943 -29.95 24.12 7.44
CA TYR A 943 -30.22 25.54 7.17
C TYR A 943 -30.46 26.31 8.48
N GLN A 944 -31.34 25.83 9.37
CA GLN A 944 -31.61 26.47 10.67
C GLN A 944 -30.39 26.43 11.61
N HIS A 945 -29.48 25.47 11.44
CA HIS A 945 -28.20 25.47 12.15
C HIS A 945 -27.31 26.61 11.68
N ILE A 946 -27.13 26.77 10.37
CA ILE A 946 -26.25 27.77 9.77
C ILE A 946 -26.81 29.19 9.97
N LYS A 947 -28.12 29.39 9.83
CA LYS A 947 -28.82 30.63 10.18
C LYS A 947 -28.54 31.03 11.64
N ALA A 948 -28.63 30.08 12.57
CA ALA A 948 -28.34 30.28 14.00
C ALA A 948 -26.84 30.43 14.36
N HIS A 949 -25.94 30.54 13.37
CA HIS A 949 -24.54 30.98 13.53
C HIS A 949 -24.25 32.31 12.80
N GLY A 950 -25.29 33.02 12.35
CA GLY A 950 -25.12 34.36 11.74
C GLY A 950 -24.75 34.37 10.26
N ASP A 951 -24.76 33.22 9.57
CA ASP A 951 -24.41 33.10 8.15
C ASP A 951 -25.26 34.06 7.27
N PRO A 952 -24.63 34.99 6.51
CA PRO A 952 -25.37 36.00 5.75
C PRO A 952 -26.33 35.43 4.71
N ILE A 953 -25.99 34.28 4.10
CA ILE A 953 -26.82 33.65 3.07
C ILE A 953 -28.04 33.00 3.72
N ALA A 954 -27.83 32.23 4.79
CA ALA A 954 -28.94 31.60 5.53
C ALA A 954 -29.82 32.63 6.24
N ASN A 955 -29.30 33.82 6.56
CA ASN A 955 -30.10 34.94 7.08
C ASN A 955 -30.94 35.61 5.99
N ASN A 956 -30.33 36.00 4.87
CA ASN A 956 -30.98 36.79 3.81
C ASN A 956 -31.93 35.98 2.91
N TYR A 957 -31.64 34.70 2.66
CA TYR A 957 -32.47 33.83 1.81
C TYR A 957 -33.36 32.91 2.64
N SER A 958 -34.62 32.74 2.24
CA SER A 958 -35.49 31.72 2.85
C SER A 958 -35.07 30.31 2.43
N PHE A 959 -35.43 29.30 3.23
CA PHE A 959 -35.03 27.92 2.97
C PHE A 959 -35.44 27.44 1.57
N TYR A 960 -36.63 27.81 1.09
CA TYR A 960 -37.10 27.48 -0.25
C TYR A 960 -36.14 28.01 -1.34
N HIS A 961 -35.74 29.28 -1.26
CA HIS A 961 -34.78 29.87 -2.22
C HIS A 961 -33.42 29.17 -2.14
N VAL A 962 -32.95 28.81 -0.94
CA VAL A 962 -31.69 28.05 -0.77
C VAL A 962 -31.77 26.70 -1.48
N ILE A 963 -32.85 25.92 -1.31
CA ILE A 963 -32.94 24.57 -1.92
C ILE A 963 -33.28 24.58 -3.41
N THR A 964 -33.89 25.66 -3.95
CA THR A 964 -34.21 25.80 -5.38
C THR A 964 -33.20 26.62 -6.19
N ALA A 965 -32.20 27.22 -5.55
CA ALA A 965 -31.14 27.98 -6.20
C ALA A 965 -30.53 27.26 -7.42
N THR A 966 -30.53 27.93 -8.57
CA THR A 966 -30.06 27.39 -9.86
C THR A 966 -28.52 27.43 -9.96
N GLU A 967 -27.93 26.96 -11.07
CA GLU A 967 -26.48 27.12 -11.30
C GLU A 967 -26.04 28.55 -11.66
N ALA A 968 -26.97 29.44 -12.02
CA ALA A 968 -26.69 30.86 -12.25
C ALA A 968 -26.52 31.65 -10.95
N GLU A 969 -26.91 31.08 -9.80
CA GLU A 969 -26.89 31.76 -8.51
C GLU A 969 -25.46 31.99 -7.96
N PRO A 970 -25.26 33.00 -7.08
CA PRO A 970 -23.99 33.25 -6.43
C PRO A 970 -23.41 32.00 -5.75
N LYS A 971 -22.09 31.80 -5.87
CA LYS A 971 -21.41 30.59 -5.39
C LYS A 971 -21.76 30.26 -3.94
N ALA A 972 -21.80 31.25 -3.04
CA ALA A 972 -22.12 31.03 -1.62
C ALA A 972 -23.54 30.46 -1.39
N LEU A 973 -24.53 30.86 -2.21
CA LEU A 973 -25.88 30.31 -2.17
C LEU A 973 -25.92 28.86 -2.69
N ARG A 974 -25.19 28.58 -3.78
CA ARG A 974 -25.03 27.21 -4.31
C ARG A 974 -24.27 26.30 -3.35
N ASP A 975 -23.26 26.80 -2.66
CA ASP A 975 -22.50 26.06 -1.64
C ASP A 975 -23.37 25.75 -0.40
N LEU A 976 -24.25 26.68 0.03
CA LEU A 976 -25.22 26.42 1.09
C LEU A 976 -26.27 25.38 0.65
N ARG A 977 -26.86 25.54 -0.54
CA ARG A 977 -27.74 24.55 -1.18
C ARG A 977 -27.11 23.16 -1.20
N ASN A 978 -25.86 23.07 -1.65
CA ASN A 978 -25.12 21.82 -1.76
C ASN A 978 -24.89 21.16 -0.38
N ARG A 979 -24.55 21.93 0.67
CA ARG A 979 -24.43 21.41 2.06
C ARG A 979 -25.78 21.02 2.67
N CYS A 980 -26.87 21.70 2.31
CA CYS A 980 -28.23 21.27 2.64
C CYS A 980 -28.57 19.92 1.97
N LEU A 981 -28.38 19.79 0.66
CA LEU A 981 -28.93 18.67 -0.12
C LEU A 981 -28.03 17.43 -0.23
N ASN A 982 -26.74 17.59 -0.56
CA ASN A 982 -25.89 16.45 -0.93
C ASN A 982 -25.67 15.41 0.19
N PRO A 983 -25.51 15.77 1.48
CA PRO A 983 -25.34 14.76 2.54
C PRO A 983 -26.65 14.01 2.87
N GLY A 984 -27.80 14.43 2.31
CA GLY A 984 -29.07 13.69 2.35
C GLY A 984 -29.16 12.51 1.38
N LYS A 985 -28.19 12.36 0.46
CA LYS A 985 -28.15 11.29 -0.56
C LYS A 985 -27.63 9.97 0.01
N TYR A 986 -28.22 9.50 1.10
CA TYR A 986 -27.63 8.50 2.00
C TYR A 986 -27.12 7.24 1.30
N ALA A 987 -27.85 6.67 0.33
CA ALA A 987 -27.42 5.47 -0.40
C ALA A 987 -26.06 5.61 -1.09
N GLN A 988 -25.81 6.75 -1.75
CA GLN A 988 -24.56 7.04 -2.47
C GLN A 988 -23.35 7.07 -1.52
N HIS A 989 -23.53 7.61 -0.32
CA HIS A 989 -22.46 7.72 0.68
C HIS A 989 -22.24 6.37 1.39
N LEU A 990 -23.31 5.65 1.72
CA LEU A 990 -23.24 4.29 2.27
C LEU A 990 -22.52 3.32 1.32
N GLU A 991 -22.81 3.37 0.01
CA GLU A 991 -22.10 2.57 -1.00
C GLU A 991 -20.60 2.92 -1.07
N ARG A 992 -20.21 4.18 -0.83
CA ARG A 992 -18.80 4.59 -0.74
C ARG A 992 -18.10 3.99 0.49
N TRP A 993 -18.79 3.91 1.63
CA TRP A 993 -18.25 3.24 2.83
C TRP A 993 -18.15 1.72 2.66
N LEU A 994 -19.18 1.10 2.06
CA LEU A 994 -19.24 -0.33 1.76
C LEU A 994 -18.27 -0.80 0.66
N ALA A 995 -17.62 0.13 -0.05
CA ALA A 995 -16.52 -0.16 -0.98
C ALA A 995 -15.18 -0.42 -0.26
N TYR A 996 -15.09 -0.12 1.04
CA TYR A 996 -13.90 -0.33 1.87
C TYR A 996 -14.19 -1.23 3.09
N TYR A 997 -15.34 -1.05 3.75
CA TYR A 997 -15.72 -1.80 4.94
C TYR A 997 -16.78 -2.87 4.62
N PRO A 998 -16.67 -4.09 5.18
CA PRO A 998 -17.70 -5.12 5.04
C PRO A 998 -18.97 -4.70 5.78
N GLN A 999 -20.14 -5.14 5.29
CA GLN A 999 -21.45 -4.78 5.86
C GLN A 999 -21.59 -5.12 7.35
N GLN A 1000 -20.89 -6.15 7.82
CA GLN A 1000 -20.88 -6.59 9.22
C GLN A 1000 -20.20 -5.59 10.17
N GLN A 1001 -19.41 -4.63 9.66
CA GLN A 1001 -18.83 -3.53 10.44
C GLN A 1001 -19.70 -2.26 10.45
N LEU A 1002 -20.87 -2.25 9.80
CA LEU A 1002 -21.71 -1.07 9.66
C LEU A 1002 -23.06 -1.21 10.37
N HIS A 1003 -23.32 -0.36 11.36
CA HIS A 1003 -24.59 -0.26 12.06
C HIS A 1003 -25.33 1.04 11.69
N ILE A 1004 -26.59 0.91 11.29
CA ILE A 1004 -27.44 2.01 10.79
C ILE A 1004 -28.58 2.22 11.78
N ILE A 1005 -28.63 3.40 12.40
CA ILE A 1005 -29.61 3.77 13.43
C ILE A 1005 -30.72 4.65 12.81
N ASP A 1006 -31.98 4.37 13.14
CA ASP A 1006 -33.07 5.32 12.91
C ASP A 1006 -32.99 6.46 13.95
N GLY A 1007 -32.71 7.68 13.48
CA GLY A 1007 -32.56 8.84 14.34
C GLY A 1007 -33.86 9.34 14.97
N GLU A 1008 -35.03 8.97 14.43
CA GLU A 1008 -36.31 9.24 15.10
C GLU A 1008 -36.53 8.25 16.24
N GLN A 1009 -36.09 6.99 16.10
CA GLN A 1009 -36.07 6.02 17.20
C GLN A 1009 -35.04 6.41 18.29
N LEU A 1010 -33.86 6.89 17.91
CA LEU A 1010 -32.87 7.42 18.87
C LEU A 1010 -33.41 8.63 19.66
N LYS A 1011 -34.36 9.38 19.09
CA LYS A 1011 -35.02 10.51 19.75
C LYS A 1011 -36.17 10.07 20.66
N SER A 1012 -36.97 9.07 20.26
CA SER A 1012 -38.19 8.65 20.97
C SER A 1012 -38.00 7.48 21.95
N ASN A 1013 -37.03 6.60 21.69
CA ASN A 1013 -36.65 5.48 22.55
C ASN A 1013 -35.14 5.20 22.40
N PRO A 1014 -34.26 6.06 22.94
CA PRO A 1014 -32.82 5.84 22.91
C PRO A 1014 -32.40 4.59 23.68
N ILE A 1015 -33.16 4.18 24.70
CA ILE A 1015 -32.83 3.02 25.53
C ILE A 1015 -32.73 1.75 24.67
N SER A 1016 -33.74 1.49 23.82
CA SER A 1016 -33.70 0.37 22.88
C SER A 1016 -32.50 0.47 21.93
N VAL A 1017 -32.27 1.65 21.34
CA VAL A 1017 -31.19 1.85 20.36
C VAL A 1017 -29.81 1.64 20.97
N MET A 1018 -29.58 2.10 22.20
CA MET A 1018 -28.31 1.93 22.91
C MET A 1018 -28.11 0.48 23.38
N MET A 1019 -29.18 -0.21 23.80
CA MET A 1019 -29.15 -1.65 24.12
C MET A 1019 -28.89 -2.51 22.87
N ASP A 1020 -29.37 -2.10 21.69
CA ASP A 1020 -29.10 -2.78 20.41
C ASP A 1020 -27.67 -2.54 19.94
N LEU A 1021 -27.19 -1.30 20.06
CA LEU A 1021 -25.80 -0.92 19.82
C LEU A 1021 -24.82 -1.74 20.67
N GLN A 1022 -25.06 -1.90 21.98
CA GLN A 1022 -24.11 -2.60 22.85
C GLN A 1022 -23.93 -4.08 22.44
N ARG A 1023 -24.98 -4.72 21.89
CA ARG A 1023 -24.92 -6.08 21.35
C ARG A 1023 -24.15 -6.12 20.02
N PHE A 1024 -24.31 -5.12 19.15
CA PHE A 1024 -23.52 -4.96 17.93
C PHE A 1024 -22.02 -4.75 18.23
N LEU A 1025 -21.69 -3.86 19.18
CA LEU A 1025 -20.32 -3.56 19.60
C LEU A 1025 -19.70 -4.65 20.51
N LYS A 1026 -20.49 -5.65 20.92
CA LYS A 1026 -20.10 -6.72 21.87
C LYS A 1026 -19.58 -6.19 23.22
N LEU A 1027 -20.18 -5.11 23.70
CA LEU A 1027 -19.87 -4.53 25.00
C LEU A 1027 -20.53 -5.32 26.15
N PRO A 1028 -19.99 -5.25 27.38
CA PRO A 1028 -20.68 -5.72 28.58
C PRO A 1028 -22.10 -5.15 28.72
N PRO A 1029 -23.04 -5.84 29.39
CA PRO A 1029 -24.38 -5.29 29.63
C PRO A 1029 -24.34 -4.01 30.48
N PHE A 1030 -25.01 -2.96 30.02
CA PHE A 1030 -25.21 -1.71 30.76
C PHE A 1030 -26.66 -1.25 30.61
N ASP A 1031 -27.36 -1.02 31.72
CA ASP A 1031 -28.78 -0.65 31.69
C ASP A 1031 -28.97 0.86 31.48
N TYR A 1032 -29.19 1.23 30.22
CA TYR A 1032 -29.49 2.61 29.83
C TYR A 1032 -30.83 3.14 30.39
N SER A 1033 -31.75 2.29 30.84
CA SER A 1033 -33.06 2.73 31.36
C SER A 1033 -32.95 3.46 32.70
N GLN A 1034 -31.98 3.08 33.53
CA GLN A 1034 -31.68 3.74 34.81
C GLN A 1034 -30.96 5.08 34.60
N HIS A 1035 -30.28 5.25 33.46
CA HIS A 1035 -29.39 6.37 33.16
C HIS A 1035 -29.98 7.43 32.21
N LEU A 1036 -31.10 7.14 31.54
CA LEU A 1036 -31.77 8.05 30.60
C LEU A 1036 -33.25 8.28 30.97
N ARG A 1037 -33.62 9.54 31.20
CA ARG A 1037 -34.99 9.96 31.50
C ARG A 1037 -35.47 11.00 30.48
N PHE A 1038 -36.73 10.93 30.08
CA PHE A 1038 -37.32 11.97 29.21
C PHE A 1038 -37.61 13.23 30.03
N ASP A 1039 -37.18 14.39 29.53
CA ASP A 1039 -37.40 15.67 30.18
C ASP A 1039 -38.45 16.49 29.41
N ASN A 1040 -39.62 16.69 30.04
CA ASN A 1040 -40.77 17.38 29.43
C ASN A 1040 -40.49 18.85 29.10
N LYS A 1041 -39.57 19.53 29.80
CA LYS A 1041 -39.22 20.93 29.52
C LYS A 1041 -38.23 21.04 28.36
N LYS A 1042 -37.34 20.07 28.21
CA LYS A 1042 -36.39 19.96 27.08
C LYS A 1042 -37.06 19.41 25.82
N GLY A 1043 -38.01 18.48 25.96
CA GLY A 1043 -38.64 17.74 24.86
C GLY A 1043 -37.78 16.59 24.30
N PHE A 1044 -36.79 16.12 25.07
CA PHE A 1044 -35.83 15.07 24.68
C PHE A 1044 -35.40 14.25 25.91
N TYR A 1045 -34.80 13.08 25.67
CA TYR A 1045 -34.09 12.32 26.71
C TYR A 1045 -32.81 13.02 27.17
N CYS A 1046 -32.53 12.92 28.47
CA CYS A 1046 -31.39 13.51 29.15
C CYS A 1046 -30.73 12.48 30.08
N GLN A 1047 -29.46 12.69 30.41
CA GLN A 1047 -28.72 11.85 31.37
C GLN A 1047 -29.25 12.09 32.79
N VAL A 1048 -29.55 11.03 33.54
CA VAL A 1048 -29.83 11.12 34.98
C VAL A 1048 -28.51 11.35 35.72
N VAL A 1049 -28.49 12.30 36.67
CA VAL A 1049 -27.33 12.57 37.56
C VAL A 1049 -27.68 12.31 39.02
N SER A 1050 -28.92 12.62 39.40
CA SER A 1050 -29.56 12.19 40.65
C SER A 1050 -31.08 12.19 40.45
N ASP A 1051 -31.85 11.67 41.40
CA ASP A 1051 -33.29 11.46 41.24
C ASP A 1051 -34.08 12.70 40.80
N ASN A 1052 -33.63 13.89 41.22
CA ASN A 1052 -34.23 15.19 40.90
C ASN A 1052 -33.44 16.03 39.89
N HIS A 1053 -32.34 15.53 39.30
CA HIS A 1053 -31.48 16.33 38.40
C HIS A 1053 -31.06 15.61 37.11
N ASN A 1054 -31.52 16.14 35.98
CA ASN A 1054 -31.21 15.69 34.63
C ASN A 1054 -30.15 16.58 33.96
N LYS A 1055 -29.07 15.98 33.43
CA LYS A 1055 -28.10 16.66 32.56
C LYS A 1055 -28.53 16.56 31.10
N CYS A 1056 -29.28 17.57 30.66
CA CYS A 1056 -29.73 17.70 29.28
C CYS A 1056 -28.66 18.29 28.35
N LEU A 1057 -28.75 17.98 27.05
CA LEU A 1057 -27.90 18.60 26.03
C LEU A 1057 -28.16 20.12 25.93
N GLY A 1058 -27.08 20.89 25.73
CA GLY A 1058 -27.11 22.36 25.71
C GLY A 1058 -28.02 22.99 24.65
N LYS A 1059 -28.25 24.31 24.75
CA LYS A 1059 -29.22 25.08 23.94
C LYS A 1059 -29.03 24.94 22.41
N SER A 1060 -27.82 24.61 21.94
CA SER A 1060 -27.52 24.39 20.51
C SER A 1060 -28.02 23.06 19.94
N LYS A 1061 -28.39 22.08 20.79
CA LYS A 1061 -28.89 20.76 20.41
C LYS A 1061 -30.39 20.69 20.76
N GLY A 1062 -31.25 20.33 19.80
CA GLY A 1062 -32.70 20.44 19.95
C GLY A 1062 -33.21 21.88 19.98
N ARG A 1063 -32.71 22.74 19.07
CA ARG A 1063 -33.23 24.11 18.89
C ARG A 1063 -34.71 24.06 18.49
N GLN A 1064 -35.53 24.92 19.09
CA GLN A 1064 -36.85 25.25 18.55
C GLN A 1064 -36.69 26.23 17.38
N TYR A 1065 -37.45 26.01 16.32
CA TYR A 1065 -37.55 26.86 15.13
C TYR A 1065 -38.90 26.58 14.44
N PRO A 1066 -39.39 27.48 13.57
CA PRO A 1066 -40.65 27.26 12.84
C PRO A 1066 -40.67 25.91 12.08
N PRO A 1067 -41.86 25.34 11.80
CA PRO A 1067 -41.94 24.19 10.90
C PRO A 1067 -41.44 24.55 9.49
N MET A 1068 -40.98 23.54 8.76
CA MET A 1068 -40.64 23.67 7.33
C MET A 1068 -41.91 23.95 6.53
N ASP A 1069 -41.86 24.89 5.60
CA ASP A 1069 -43.00 25.22 4.74
C ASP A 1069 -43.35 24.07 3.77
N GLU A 1070 -44.63 23.95 3.43
CA GLU A 1070 -45.15 22.85 2.62
C GLU A 1070 -44.55 22.81 1.20
N ARG A 1071 -44.22 23.98 0.65
CA ARG A 1071 -43.62 24.11 -0.69
C ARG A 1071 -42.19 23.55 -0.71
N SER A 1072 -41.40 23.83 0.33
CA SER A 1072 -40.11 23.18 0.58
C SER A 1072 -40.26 21.68 0.85
N ALA A 1073 -41.26 21.27 1.63
CA ALA A 1073 -41.50 19.87 1.95
C ALA A 1073 -41.75 19.04 0.68
N LYS A 1074 -42.70 19.47 -0.16
CA LYS A 1074 -43.04 18.81 -1.44
C LYS A 1074 -41.88 18.82 -2.44
N MET A 1075 -41.11 19.91 -2.50
CA MET A 1075 -39.90 19.98 -3.32
C MET A 1075 -38.86 18.94 -2.89
N LEU A 1076 -38.54 18.87 -1.59
CA LEU A 1076 -37.54 17.94 -1.07
C LEU A 1076 -37.99 16.48 -1.16
N GLN A 1077 -39.28 16.20 -0.97
CA GLN A 1077 -39.83 14.86 -1.17
C GLN A 1077 -39.67 14.41 -2.63
N LYS A 1078 -39.99 15.28 -3.60
CA LYS A 1078 -39.77 15.00 -5.03
C LYS A 1078 -38.27 14.81 -5.34
N TYR A 1079 -37.40 15.65 -4.78
CA TYR A 1079 -35.95 15.58 -4.97
C TYR A 1079 -35.34 14.28 -4.42
N TYR A 1080 -35.71 13.89 -3.19
CA TYR A 1080 -35.15 12.70 -2.54
C TYR A 1080 -35.85 11.40 -2.94
N ARG A 1081 -37.00 11.38 -3.63
CA ARG A 1081 -37.75 10.16 -3.97
C ARG A 1081 -36.88 9.06 -4.58
N ILE A 1082 -36.03 9.38 -5.56
CA ILE A 1082 -35.11 8.44 -6.21
C ILE A 1082 -34.01 7.96 -5.24
N HIS A 1083 -33.44 8.87 -4.44
CA HIS A 1083 -32.42 8.56 -3.44
C HIS A 1083 -32.96 7.68 -2.29
N ASN A 1084 -34.21 7.92 -1.86
CA ASN A 1084 -34.92 7.11 -0.85
C ASN A 1084 -35.29 5.73 -1.41
N GLN A 1085 -35.69 5.62 -2.68
CA GLN A 1085 -35.88 4.33 -3.35
C GLN A 1085 -34.58 3.53 -3.46
N ALA A 1086 -33.45 4.18 -3.79
CA ALA A 1086 -32.13 3.55 -3.77
C ALA A 1086 -31.74 3.09 -2.36
N LEU A 1087 -32.00 3.90 -1.33
CA LEU A 1087 -31.77 3.55 0.07
C LEU A 1087 -32.60 2.34 0.52
N VAL A 1088 -33.88 2.25 0.14
CA VAL A 1088 -34.71 1.06 0.41
C VAL A 1088 -34.14 -0.20 -0.25
N LYS A 1089 -33.62 -0.11 -1.49
CA LYS A 1089 -32.95 -1.23 -2.15
C LYS A 1089 -31.66 -1.64 -1.41
N LEU A 1090 -30.86 -0.67 -1.00
CA LEU A 1090 -29.61 -0.90 -0.25
C LEU A 1090 -29.86 -1.50 1.13
N LEU A 1091 -30.77 -0.95 1.94
CA LEU A 1091 -31.12 -1.48 3.26
C LEU A 1091 -31.68 -2.91 3.17
N LYS A 1092 -32.50 -3.22 2.16
CA LYS A 1092 -32.95 -4.60 1.90
C LYS A 1092 -31.78 -5.54 1.56
N LYS A 1093 -30.80 -5.09 0.77
CA LYS A 1093 -29.58 -5.85 0.43
C LYS A 1093 -28.69 -6.09 1.66
N LEU A 1094 -28.59 -5.11 2.55
CA LEU A 1094 -27.86 -5.19 3.84
C LEU A 1094 -28.60 -6.02 4.91
N GLY A 1095 -29.78 -6.59 4.60
CA GLY A 1095 -30.59 -7.35 5.55
C GLY A 1095 -31.31 -6.51 6.62
N SER A 1096 -31.21 -5.18 6.58
CA SER A 1096 -31.76 -4.28 7.60
C SER A 1096 -33.30 -4.36 7.65
N ARG A 1097 -33.82 -4.87 8.77
CA ARG A 1097 -35.26 -4.93 9.07
C ARG A 1097 -35.49 -4.57 10.55
N PRO A 1098 -36.53 -3.79 10.89
CA PRO A 1098 -37.46 -3.10 9.99
C PRO A 1098 -36.78 -1.98 9.18
N ILE A 1099 -37.40 -1.57 8.08
CA ILE A 1099 -37.01 -0.34 7.37
C ILE A 1099 -37.44 0.86 8.24
N PRO A 1100 -36.60 1.91 8.39
CA PRO A 1100 -36.91 3.12 9.15
C PRO A 1100 -38.30 3.69 8.83
N GLN A 1101 -39.02 4.11 9.86
CA GLN A 1101 -40.44 4.45 9.70
C GLN A 1101 -40.63 5.71 8.85
N TRP A 1102 -39.79 6.74 9.07
CA TRP A 1102 -39.76 7.95 8.25
C TRP A 1102 -39.48 7.67 6.76
N LEU A 1103 -38.76 6.59 6.44
CA LEU A 1103 -38.41 6.23 5.06
C LEU A 1103 -39.59 5.56 4.32
N LYS A 1104 -40.51 4.95 5.08
CA LYS A 1104 -41.80 4.51 4.52
C LYS A 1104 -42.69 5.71 4.25
N GLU A 1105 -42.80 6.62 5.22
CA GLU A 1105 -43.63 7.84 5.15
C GLU A 1105 -43.20 8.78 4.00
N ASP A 1106 -41.89 9.05 3.86
CA ASP A 1106 -41.35 9.84 2.74
C ASP A 1106 -41.67 9.23 1.36
N LEU A 1107 -41.99 7.93 1.28
CA LEU A 1107 -42.27 7.19 0.04
C LEU A 1107 -43.75 6.80 -0.17
N SER A 1108 -44.56 6.73 0.88
CA SER A 1108 -45.96 6.33 0.83
C SER A 1108 -46.90 7.44 0.35
N VAL A 1109 -46.46 8.71 0.42
CA VAL A 1109 -47.18 9.82 -0.20
C VAL A 1109 -47.01 9.73 -1.73
N THR A 1110 -48.13 9.50 -2.39
CA THR A 1110 -48.29 9.69 -3.84
C THR A 1110 -48.42 11.19 -4.12
N PRO A 1111 -47.75 11.73 -5.15
CA PRO A 1111 -47.79 13.17 -5.46
C PRO A 1111 -49.15 13.66 -5.96
#